data_AF-B9XER9-F1
#
_entry.id   AF-B9XER9-F1
#
_cell.length_a   1.000
_cell.length_b   1.000
_cell.length_c   1.000
_cell.angle_alpha   90.00
_cell.angle_beta   90.00
_cell.angle_gamma   90.00
#
_symmetry.space_group_name_H-M   'P 1'
#
loop_
_entity.id
_entity.type
_entity.pdbx_description
1 polymer ?
#
loop_
_entity_poly.entity_id
_entity_poly.type
_entity_poly.pdbx_seq_one_letter_code
_entity_poly.pdbx_strand_id
1 'polypeptide(L)'
;MIWLQKGIWSPLSIPHGDSPHSFSQHSPPTGRSRSHTSRGVVAGNSNPAARLVGRAYQSLSAALTWPTIPYNPLPQLAYAPHDSTPRASNQCRMADFNALPKTRGNFTSHPTFLHSPRLKTTLKRRVFLGVLCSALYLCNLISSHAFSLLGPFTPWMTPDLGYFPNQGDIGGPMALGEEYRWNVPVVTYGFDQSFLDYFGQPGVDAVEQAIQVINDLPPASNIALTNYPLATSRFNYQAQAQTLYDLKTVTLSLLLEQLGLTSPSRYVWTLRHWDAATANYFYQPSKFLDGLWETDLEQAGFIPDYGILRNYDPTILQPTNSINQISYSFYLIAYGPNLSKAITRNFPVDPSSADNGSVADYLFNSSNLSGQFCIGLSQDDVGALLFLLNRTNVHTETLEDSVVAALNSTNTLVRTAPRPGIEKLTFLRHSTNSFGNFAPMTNQFADLYFTNGLLATQMVQRVTAKPDFIFSVKDLGFSIVKDRDGNPFMGFTPIMQRSGTTNWGNNCNLNANPGGAGPGVIHGPIQIIYQDESKYIAAAGGLTNYSCGGALINWGSFSDSDEEIIHTGNQTNITCLTLSTKVISSNGTPTLEWLVLGHQSASYRIESSTNLVDWTVTGSITNTNGIFILHQPLDQPAKYFRTILEE
;
A
#
# COMPACT_ATOMS: atom_id res chain seq x y z
N MET A 1 27.02 23.52 -1.75
CA MET A 1 28.28 23.60 -2.53
C MET A 1 28.47 22.26 -3.22
N ILE A 2 28.78 22.24 -4.52
CA ILE A 2 28.88 21.00 -5.31
C ILE A 2 30.19 21.01 -6.11
N TRP A 3 30.83 19.84 -6.26
CA TRP A 3 31.98 19.62 -7.14
C TRP A 3 31.57 18.94 -8.45
N LEU A 4 32.13 19.38 -9.57
CA LEU A 4 31.88 18.78 -10.88
C LEU A 4 33.20 18.51 -11.59
N GLN A 5 33.49 17.26 -11.95
CA GLN A 5 34.52 16.92 -12.94
C GLN A 5 33.87 16.19 -14.11
N LYS A 6 34.39 16.39 -15.33
CA LYS A 6 33.93 15.68 -16.52
C LYS A 6 34.02 14.17 -16.28
N GLY A 7 32.88 13.54 -15.96
CA GLY A 7 32.72 12.08 -15.86
C GLY A 7 32.73 11.44 -14.47
N ILE A 8 32.84 12.16 -13.33
CA ILE A 8 32.77 11.54 -11.96
C ILE A 8 32.07 12.48 -10.95
N TRP A 9 31.26 11.91 -10.06
CA TRP A 9 30.42 12.59 -9.06
C TRP A 9 30.89 12.32 -7.61
N SER A 10 30.78 13.30 -6.70
CA SER A 10 30.80 13.10 -5.23
C SER A 10 30.19 14.32 -4.48
N PRO A 11 29.19 14.16 -3.59
CA PRO A 11 28.78 15.21 -2.67
C PRO A 11 29.81 15.35 -1.53
N LEU A 12 30.23 16.58 -1.21
CA LEU A 12 31.12 16.85 -0.08
C LEU A 12 30.28 17.29 1.13
N SER A 13 30.31 16.51 2.22
CA SER A 13 29.90 16.95 3.55
C SER A 13 31.03 17.75 4.22
N ILE A 14 30.68 18.84 4.88
CA ILE A 14 31.61 19.63 5.70
C ILE A 14 31.90 18.83 6.98
N PRO A 15 33.16 18.53 7.33
CA PRO A 15 33.46 17.87 8.60
C PRO A 15 33.31 18.86 9.76
N HIS A 16 32.54 18.49 10.78
CA HIS A 16 32.69 19.07 12.11
C HIS A 16 34.09 18.70 12.65
N GLY A 17 34.76 19.67 13.25
CA GLY A 17 36.14 19.54 13.67
C GLY A 17 36.35 18.49 14.75
N ASP A 18 37.40 17.69 14.58
CA ASP A 18 38.27 17.21 15.66
C ASP A 18 39.64 16.77 15.09
N SER A 19 40.69 17.40 15.63
CA SER A 19 42.11 16.99 15.81
C SER A 19 42.82 16.04 14.81
N PRO A 20 44.03 16.39 14.27
CA PRO A 20 44.81 15.48 13.43
C PRO A 20 45.84 14.66 14.21
N HIS A 21 45.76 13.33 14.11
CA HIS A 21 46.91 12.44 14.28
C HIS A 21 47.46 12.01 12.90
N SER A 22 48.68 12.49 12.62
CA SER A 22 49.78 11.92 11.83
C SER A 22 49.55 11.34 10.41
N PHE A 23 50.22 12.02 9.47
CA PHE A 23 50.69 11.59 8.15
C PHE A 23 51.44 10.24 8.11
N SER A 24 51.28 9.46 7.03
CA SER A 24 52.35 9.21 6.05
C SER A 24 51.81 8.61 4.74
N GLN A 25 52.35 9.08 3.60
CA GLN A 25 52.17 8.55 2.25
C GLN A 25 53.54 8.24 1.62
N HIS A 26 53.50 7.43 0.56
CA HIS A 26 54.47 7.20 -0.54
C HIS A 26 55.41 5.99 -0.39
N SER A 27 55.45 5.07 -1.36
CA SER A 27 55.90 5.32 -2.74
C SER A 27 55.41 4.26 -3.78
N PRO A 28 55.59 4.48 -5.12
CA PRO A 28 54.79 3.88 -6.20
C PRO A 28 55.64 2.95 -7.14
N PRO A 29 55.34 2.69 -8.44
CA PRO A 29 55.32 1.34 -9.01
C PRO A 29 56.42 1.06 -10.06
N THR A 30 56.69 -0.22 -10.33
CA THR A 30 57.44 -0.72 -11.49
C THR A 30 56.71 -1.98 -12.02
N GLY A 31 56.54 -2.30 -13.30
CA GLY A 31 57.05 -1.77 -14.55
C GLY A 31 57.51 -2.92 -15.47
N ARG A 32 56.67 -3.31 -16.45
CA ARG A 32 56.99 -4.12 -17.68
C ARG A 32 57.44 -5.58 -17.43
N SER A 33 57.27 -6.56 -18.32
CA SER A 33 57.37 -6.54 -19.78
C SER A 33 56.86 -7.84 -20.45
N ARG A 34 56.37 -7.71 -21.70
CA ARG A 34 56.64 -8.53 -22.92
C ARG A 34 56.33 -10.04 -22.90
N SER A 35 55.99 -10.76 -23.97
CA SER A 35 55.60 -10.57 -25.39
C SER A 35 55.71 -11.97 -26.05
N HIS A 36 55.11 -12.18 -27.23
CA HIS A 36 55.32 -13.24 -28.27
C HIS A 36 54.08 -14.15 -28.49
N THR A 37 53.28 -13.90 -29.53
CA THR A 37 53.39 -14.27 -30.98
C THR A 37 52.99 -15.72 -31.30
N SER A 38 51.91 -15.88 -32.07
CA SER A 38 51.96 -16.50 -33.41
C SER A 38 50.58 -16.51 -34.09
N ARG A 39 50.62 -16.35 -35.43
CA ARG A 39 49.50 -16.42 -36.38
C ARG A 39 49.22 -17.88 -36.76
N GLY A 40 47.96 -18.18 -37.10
CA GLY A 40 47.67 -18.97 -38.30
C GLY A 40 46.56 -20.04 -38.22
N VAL A 41 45.59 -19.87 -39.14
CA VAL A 41 44.82 -20.90 -39.87
C VAL A 41 43.36 -21.17 -39.44
N VAL A 42 42.52 -21.13 -40.49
CA VAL A 42 41.07 -21.28 -40.65
C VAL A 42 40.65 -22.75 -40.62
N ALA A 43 39.54 -23.07 -39.96
CA ALA A 43 38.41 -23.91 -40.47
C ALA A 43 37.62 -24.57 -39.32
N GLY A 44 36.29 -24.41 -39.38
CA GLY A 44 35.24 -25.34 -38.94
C GLY A 44 35.29 -25.95 -37.54
N ASN A 45 34.29 -25.66 -36.71
CA ASN A 45 33.69 -26.72 -35.90
C ASN A 45 32.24 -26.44 -35.49
N SER A 46 31.41 -27.41 -35.90
CA SER A 46 30.08 -27.75 -35.43
C SER A 46 29.98 -27.81 -33.91
N ASN A 47 28.93 -27.20 -33.36
CA ASN A 47 28.59 -27.22 -31.94
C ASN A 47 27.84 -28.53 -31.57
N PRO A 48 28.34 -29.37 -30.66
CA PRO A 48 27.66 -30.57 -30.20
C PRO A 48 26.84 -30.27 -28.93
N ALA A 49 25.61 -29.78 -29.09
CA ALA A 49 24.66 -29.60 -27.98
C ALA A 49 23.21 -29.97 -28.35
N ALA A 50 23.02 -30.82 -29.35
CA ALA A 50 21.71 -31.26 -29.84
C ALA A 50 21.42 -32.76 -29.61
N ARG A 51 22.09 -33.41 -28.65
CA ARG A 51 21.83 -34.81 -28.28
C ARG A 51 21.85 -34.99 -26.76
N LEU A 52 20.86 -34.43 -26.06
CA LEU A 52 20.51 -34.81 -24.69
C LEU A 52 19.14 -34.28 -24.21
N VAL A 53 18.15 -34.16 -25.11
CA VAL A 53 16.76 -33.74 -24.75
C VAL A 53 15.73 -34.79 -25.21
N GLY A 54 16.05 -36.07 -25.06
CA GLY A 54 15.21 -37.18 -25.54
C GLY A 54 14.86 -38.27 -24.54
N ARG A 55 15.27 -38.17 -23.26
CA ARG A 55 15.07 -39.26 -22.27
C ARG A 55 14.87 -38.78 -20.82
N ALA A 56 13.97 -37.81 -20.62
CA ALA A 56 13.52 -37.43 -19.27
C ALA A 56 12.00 -37.12 -19.20
N TYR A 57 11.19 -37.74 -20.07
CA TYR A 57 9.73 -37.56 -20.11
C TYR A 57 8.97 -38.90 -20.09
N GLN A 58 9.48 -39.91 -19.37
CA GLN A 58 8.80 -41.21 -19.20
C GLN A 58 8.78 -41.74 -17.75
N SER A 59 8.98 -40.89 -16.76
CA SER A 59 8.87 -41.29 -15.34
C SER A 59 8.23 -40.20 -14.49
N LEU A 60 6.97 -39.89 -14.76
CA LEU A 60 6.05 -39.21 -13.81
C LEU A 60 4.58 -39.30 -14.28
N SER A 61 4.21 -40.45 -14.86
CA SER A 61 2.83 -40.78 -15.21
C SER A 61 2.43 -42.10 -14.52
N ALA A 62 2.24 -42.04 -13.20
CA ALA A 62 1.56 -43.08 -12.44
C ALA A 62 1.09 -42.57 -11.07
N ALA A 63 -0.01 -41.81 -11.04
CA ALA A 63 -1.07 -41.87 -10.01
C ALA A 63 -2.00 -40.66 -10.16
N LEU A 64 -3.31 -40.89 -9.94
CA LEU A 64 -4.45 -39.96 -9.96
C LEU A 64 -5.11 -39.69 -11.32
N THR A 65 -5.86 -40.68 -11.77
CA THR A 65 -6.97 -40.56 -12.73
C THR A 65 -8.23 -40.02 -12.04
N TRP A 66 -8.81 -38.93 -12.56
CA TRP A 66 -10.22 -38.54 -12.38
C TRP A 66 -10.86 -38.37 -13.77
N PRO A 67 -12.18 -38.65 -13.94
CA PRO A 67 -12.77 -38.90 -15.25
C PRO A 67 -13.06 -37.62 -16.05
N THR A 68 -12.70 -37.65 -17.34
CA THR A 68 -13.04 -36.67 -18.36
C THR A 68 -14.51 -36.75 -18.77
N ILE A 69 -15.23 -35.62 -18.76
CA ILE A 69 -16.51 -35.44 -19.45
C ILE A 69 -16.24 -34.60 -20.72
N PRO A 70 -16.70 -35.01 -21.92
CA PRO A 70 -16.47 -34.24 -23.15
C PRO A 70 -17.38 -33.01 -23.24
N TYR A 71 -16.77 -31.84 -23.52
CA TYR A 71 -17.46 -30.58 -23.81
C TYR A 71 -17.92 -30.56 -25.28
N ASN A 72 -19.18 -30.21 -25.52
CA ASN A 72 -19.79 -30.16 -26.84
C ASN A 72 -20.17 -28.69 -27.14
N PRO A 73 -19.63 -28.05 -28.20
CA PRO A 73 -19.93 -26.65 -28.48
C PRO A 73 -21.25 -26.51 -29.25
N LEU A 74 -22.08 -25.54 -28.87
CA LEU A 74 -23.27 -25.12 -29.61
C LEU A 74 -23.23 -23.59 -29.88
N PRO A 75 -23.94 -23.11 -30.92
CA PRO A 75 -23.35 -22.25 -31.95
C PRO A 75 -23.60 -20.75 -31.77
N GLN A 76 -22.74 -19.96 -32.44
CA GLN A 76 -22.83 -18.51 -32.61
C GLN A 76 -24.18 -18.07 -33.20
N LEU A 77 -24.80 -17.05 -32.61
CA LEU A 77 -25.89 -16.28 -33.19
C LEU A 77 -25.41 -14.84 -33.46
N ALA A 78 -25.54 -14.45 -34.72
CA ALA A 78 -25.11 -13.17 -35.27
C ALA A 78 -25.95 -12.00 -34.77
N TYR A 79 -25.29 -10.87 -34.55
CA TYR A 79 -25.87 -9.57 -34.21
C TYR A 79 -26.21 -8.80 -35.49
N ALA A 80 -27.41 -8.20 -35.56
CA ALA A 80 -27.78 -7.22 -36.58
C ALA A 80 -28.09 -5.87 -35.89
N PRO A 81 -27.64 -4.72 -36.42
CA PRO A 81 -27.75 -3.44 -35.75
C PRO A 81 -29.06 -2.73 -36.10
N HIS A 82 -29.57 -1.89 -35.20
CA HIS A 82 -30.58 -0.90 -35.57
C HIS A 82 -30.40 0.45 -34.88
N ASP A 83 -30.78 1.44 -35.70
CA ASP A 83 -30.45 2.84 -35.74
C ASP A 83 -31.15 3.77 -34.72
N SER A 84 -30.41 4.84 -34.43
CA SER A 84 -30.74 6.23 -34.07
C SER A 84 -32.18 6.74 -33.74
N THR A 85 -32.32 7.24 -32.49
CA THR A 85 -32.82 8.60 -32.07
C THR A 85 -34.33 9.00 -32.25
N PRO A 86 -34.83 10.17 -31.73
CA PRO A 86 -35.48 10.28 -30.41
C PRO A 86 -36.81 11.11 -30.39
N ARG A 87 -37.57 11.10 -29.27
CA ARG A 87 -38.56 12.15 -28.83
C ARG A 87 -39.19 11.71 -27.50
N ALA A 88 -38.97 12.41 -26.37
CA ALA A 88 -39.54 13.68 -25.91
C ALA A 88 -40.86 13.56 -25.10
N SER A 89 -40.78 14.09 -23.87
CA SER A 89 -41.79 14.87 -23.13
C SER A 89 -42.66 14.23 -22.02
N ASN A 90 -42.51 14.86 -20.84
CA ASN A 90 -43.48 15.26 -19.80
C ASN A 90 -44.08 14.18 -18.87
N GLN A 91 -43.69 14.18 -17.58
CA GLN A 91 -44.36 14.89 -16.47
C GLN A 91 -45.87 14.65 -16.39
N CYS A 92 -46.37 13.94 -15.37
CA CYS A 92 -46.95 14.54 -14.15
C CYS A 92 -47.64 13.51 -13.23
N ARG A 93 -47.35 13.65 -11.93
CA ARG A 93 -48.20 13.54 -10.73
C ARG A 93 -49.03 12.29 -10.38
N MET A 94 -48.80 11.91 -9.11
CA MET A 94 -49.57 11.06 -8.21
C MET A 94 -51.05 11.47 -8.07
N ALA A 95 -51.93 10.49 -7.90
CA ALA A 95 -53.12 10.60 -7.05
C ALA A 95 -53.58 9.21 -6.57
N ASP A 96 -53.51 9.08 -5.26
CA ASP A 96 -54.18 8.25 -4.25
C ASP A 96 -55.13 7.08 -4.59
N PHE A 97 -54.92 6.06 -3.73
CA PHE A 97 -55.78 4.97 -3.31
C PHE A 97 -57.17 5.41 -2.84
N ASN A 98 -58.22 4.69 -3.25
CA ASN A 98 -59.05 3.90 -2.31
C ASN A 98 -60.19 3.11 -2.98
N ALA A 99 -60.52 2.01 -2.29
CA ALA A 99 -61.82 1.32 -2.24
C ALA A 99 -62.17 0.24 -3.30
N LEU A 100 -62.06 -1.02 -2.85
CA LEU A 100 -62.94 -2.13 -3.22
C LEU A 100 -63.86 -2.47 -2.03
N PRO A 101 -65.03 -3.08 -2.28
CA PRO A 101 -65.32 -4.30 -1.51
C PRO A 101 -66.02 -5.43 -2.29
N LYS A 102 -65.45 -6.63 -2.11
CA LYS A 102 -66.03 -7.93 -1.69
C LYS A 102 -67.37 -8.42 -2.29
N THR A 103 -67.37 -9.67 -2.76
CA THR A 103 -68.28 -10.74 -2.24
C THR A 103 -67.76 -12.16 -2.54
N ARG A 104 -68.14 -13.09 -1.67
CA ARG A 104 -67.71 -14.50 -1.49
C ARG A 104 -68.48 -15.49 -2.39
N GLY A 105 -67.93 -16.69 -2.56
CA GLY A 105 -68.71 -17.91 -2.82
C GLY A 105 -67.86 -19.18 -3.00
N ASN A 106 -67.82 -20.04 -1.97
CA ASN A 106 -67.27 -21.40 -2.01
C ASN A 106 -68.32 -22.40 -2.52
N PHE A 107 -67.91 -23.41 -3.29
CA PHE A 107 -68.60 -24.71 -3.39
C PHE A 107 -67.59 -25.85 -3.54
N THR A 108 -67.88 -26.95 -2.83
CA THR A 108 -67.05 -28.14 -2.64
C THR A 108 -67.53 -29.34 -3.49
N SER A 109 -66.60 -30.29 -3.68
CA SER A 109 -66.76 -31.76 -3.82
C SER A 109 -66.47 -32.47 -5.18
N HIS A 110 -65.28 -33.11 -5.18
CA HIS A 110 -64.95 -34.50 -5.56
C HIS A 110 -64.73 -34.97 -7.03
N PRO A 111 -63.88 -36.01 -7.23
CA PRO A 111 -62.81 -35.98 -8.21
C PRO A 111 -62.90 -37.07 -9.30
N THR A 112 -62.25 -36.84 -10.43
CA THR A 112 -61.83 -37.91 -11.36
C THR A 112 -60.33 -37.81 -11.62
N PHE A 113 -59.60 -38.78 -11.07
CA PHE A 113 -58.18 -39.01 -11.33
C PHE A 113 -58.00 -39.54 -12.76
N LEU A 114 -57.35 -38.77 -13.62
CA LEU A 114 -56.65 -39.29 -14.79
C LEU A 114 -55.15 -39.25 -14.50
N HIS A 115 -54.61 -40.45 -14.23
CA HIS A 115 -53.18 -40.70 -14.14
C HIS A 115 -52.54 -40.43 -15.52
N SER A 116 -51.77 -39.34 -15.64
CA SER A 116 -50.83 -39.19 -16.76
C SER A 116 -49.39 -39.17 -16.23
N PRO A 117 -48.50 -40.07 -16.70
CA PRO A 117 -47.09 -40.09 -16.29
C PRO A 117 -46.30 -38.86 -16.81
N ARG A 118 -46.88 -38.07 -17.73
CA ARG A 118 -46.28 -36.83 -18.26
C ARG A 118 -46.37 -35.64 -17.29
N LEU A 119 -47.30 -35.65 -16.35
CA LEU A 119 -47.42 -34.61 -15.31
C LEU A 119 -46.40 -34.82 -14.17
N LYS A 120 -46.03 -36.06 -13.85
CA LYS A 120 -45.05 -36.35 -12.79
C LYS A 120 -43.62 -35.93 -13.18
N THR A 121 -43.25 -36.01 -14.45
CA THR A 121 -41.92 -35.58 -14.95
C THR A 121 -41.82 -34.06 -15.08
N THR A 122 -42.88 -33.38 -15.52
CA THR A 122 -42.92 -31.91 -15.57
C THR A 122 -43.01 -31.27 -14.19
N LEU A 123 -43.74 -31.87 -13.24
CA LEU A 123 -43.79 -31.39 -11.86
C LEU A 123 -42.45 -31.61 -11.14
N LYS A 124 -41.81 -32.77 -11.31
CA LYS A 124 -40.45 -33.01 -10.76
C LYS A 124 -39.41 -32.07 -11.36
N ARG A 125 -39.49 -31.75 -12.65
CA ARG A 125 -38.58 -30.79 -13.31
C ARG A 125 -38.82 -29.35 -12.85
N ARG A 126 -40.07 -28.95 -12.60
CA ARG A 126 -40.42 -27.62 -12.05
C ARG A 126 -40.06 -27.48 -10.58
N VAL A 127 -40.21 -28.53 -9.77
CA VAL A 127 -39.77 -28.56 -8.37
C VAL A 127 -38.25 -28.59 -8.29
N PHE A 128 -37.56 -29.36 -9.13
CA PHE A 128 -36.10 -29.37 -9.19
C PHE A 128 -35.53 -28.02 -9.67
N LEU A 129 -36.13 -27.42 -10.70
CA LEU A 129 -35.75 -26.07 -11.16
C LEU A 129 -36.09 -25.01 -10.10
N GLY A 130 -37.20 -25.15 -9.38
CA GLY A 130 -37.57 -24.29 -8.26
C GLY A 130 -36.57 -24.39 -7.11
N VAL A 131 -36.20 -25.60 -6.68
CA VAL A 131 -35.18 -25.83 -5.64
C VAL A 131 -33.80 -25.38 -6.08
N LEU A 132 -33.43 -25.56 -7.36
CA LEU A 132 -32.16 -25.08 -7.91
C LEU A 132 -32.14 -23.55 -7.99
N CYS A 133 -33.22 -22.91 -8.43
CA CYS A 133 -33.35 -21.46 -8.46
C CYS A 133 -33.42 -20.87 -7.04
N SER A 134 -34.08 -21.52 -6.09
CA SER A 134 -34.07 -21.13 -4.68
C SER A 134 -32.71 -21.35 -4.02
N ALA A 135 -31.98 -22.42 -4.36
CA ALA A 135 -30.61 -22.65 -3.93
C ALA A 135 -29.66 -21.61 -4.55
N LEU A 136 -29.85 -21.24 -5.81
CA LEU A 136 -29.10 -20.15 -6.47
C LEU A 136 -29.48 -18.77 -5.90
N TYR A 137 -30.74 -18.54 -5.50
CA TYR A 137 -31.17 -17.32 -4.81
C TYR A 137 -30.66 -17.27 -3.36
N LEU A 138 -30.58 -18.42 -2.67
CA LEU A 138 -29.99 -18.54 -1.33
C LEU A 138 -28.46 -18.47 -1.37
N CYS A 139 -27.81 -18.93 -2.44
CA CYS A 139 -26.37 -18.72 -2.66
C CYS A 139 -26.03 -17.26 -3.00
N ASN A 140 -26.97 -16.48 -3.55
CA ASN A 140 -26.83 -15.04 -3.74
C ASN A 140 -27.15 -14.21 -2.46
N LEU A 141 -27.48 -14.86 -1.34
CA LEU A 141 -27.66 -14.20 -0.04
C LEU A 141 -26.40 -14.25 0.84
N ILE A 142 -25.28 -14.75 0.32
CA ILE A 142 -23.99 -14.55 0.95
C ILE A 142 -23.58 -13.11 0.61
N SER A 143 -23.81 -12.17 1.52
CA SER A 143 -23.14 -10.88 1.44
C SER A 143 -21.64 -11.15 1.50
N SER A 144 -20.98 -11.16 0.34
CA SER A 144 -19.55 -11.41 0.26
C SER A 144 -18.82 -10.11 0.59
N HIS A 145 -18.16 -10.12 1.74
CA HIS A 145 -17.22 -9.09 2.19
C HIS A 145 -15.81 -9.66 2.08
N ALA A 146 -14.77 -8.82 2.16
CA ALA A 146 -13.42 -9.34 2.14
C ALA A 146 -12.43 -8.47 2.90
N PHE A 147 -11.56 -9.11 3.66
CA PHE A 147 -10.38 -8.48 4.23
C PHE A 147 -9.11 -9.15 3.76
N SER A 148 -8.00 -8.42 3.80
CA SER A 148 -6.65 -8.91 3.53
C SER A 148 -5.77 -8.78 4.77
N LEU A 149 -4.95 -9.80 5.01
CA LEU A 149 -4.00 -9.87 6.12
C LEU A 149 -2.62 -9.40 5.67
N LEU A 150 -1.84 -8.80 6.56
CA LEU A 150 -0.47 -8.33 6.30
C LEU A 150 0.55 -9.13 7.12
N GLY A 151 1.71 -9.34 6.53
CA GLY A 151 2.91 -9.83 7.21
C GLY A 151 4.19 -9.48 6.46
N PRO A 152 5.36 -9.83 7.00
CA PRO A 152 6.63 -9.65 6.31
C PRO A 152 6.66 -10.31 4.94
N PHE A 153 7.37 -9.73 3.99
CA PHE A 153 7.52 -10.33 2.67
C PHE A 153 8.12 -11.73 2.75
N THR A 154 7.51 -12.65 2.03
CA THR A 154 8.11 -13.96 1.77
C THR A 154 9.12 -13.87 0.62
N PRO A 155 10.07 -14.80 0.50
CA PRO A 155 11.10 -14.74 -0.55
C PRO A 155 10.56 -14.69 -1.99
N TRP A 156 9.33 -15.18 -2.23
CA TRP A 156 8.71 -15.15 -3.54
C TRP A 156 7.98 -13.83 -3.85
N MET A 157 7.62 -13.04 -2.83
CA MET A 157 6.97 -11.73 -3.01
C MET A 157 7.99 -10.67 -3.46
N THR A 158 8.29 -10.66 -4.75
CA THR A 158 9.32 -9.82 -5.35
C THR A 158 8.74 -8.66 -6.19
N PRO A 159 9.53 -7.61 -6.48
CA PRO A 159 9.15 -6.56 -7.43
C PRO A 159 8.76 -7.04 -8.82
N ASP A 160 9.25 -8.21 -9.24
CA ASP A 160 8.93 -8.77 -10.55
C ASP A 160 7.53 -9.40 -10.60
N LEU A 161 6.90 -9.60 -9.44
CA LEU A 161 5.52 -10.10 -9.27
C LEU A 161 4.55 -9.02 -8.75
N GLY A 162 4.98 -7.75 -8.71
CA GLY A 162 4.14 -6.63 -8.26
C GLY A 162 4.09 -6.37 -6.76
N TYR A 163 5.08 -6.85 -6.01
CA TYR A 163 5.28 -6.51 -4.60
C TYR A 163 6.38 -5.47 -4.48
N PHE A 164 6.16 -4.35 -3.79
CA PHE A 164 7.10 -3.22 -3.84
C PHE A 164 7.75 -2.91 -2.47
N PRO A 165 8.61 -3.81 -1.93
CA PRO A 165 9.27 -3.63 -0.63
C PRO A 165 10.14 -2.36 -0.54
N ASN A 166 10.59 -1.85 -1.69
CA ASN A 166 11.44 -0.65 -1.77
C ASN A 166 10.67 0.60 -2.21
N GLN A 167 9.35 0.53 -2.39
CA GLN A 167 8.52 1.65 -2.88
C GLN A 167 7.29 1.92 -1.99
N GLY A 168 7.36 1.56 -0.71
CA GLY A 168 6.40 2.00 0.31
C GLY A 168 5.58 0.88 0.95
N ASP A 169 5.59 -0.33 0.42
CA ASP A 169 4.95 -1.49 1.07
C ASP A 169 5.84 -1.99 2.21
N ILE A 170 5.27 -2.16 3.41
CA ILE A 170 6.02 -2.69 4.57
C ILE A 170 6.02 -4.22 4.66
N GLY A 171 5.16 -4.87 3.88
CA GLY A 171 4.89 -6.29 3.91
C GLY A 171 4.00 -6.73 2.75
N GLY A 172 3.72 -8.03 2.70
CA GLY A 172 2.87 -8.63 1.67
C GLY A 172 1.61 -9.28 2.27
N PRO A 173 0.64 -9.63 1.42
CA PRO A 173 -0.61 -10.19 1.86
C PRO A 173 -0.46 -11.64 2.36
N MET A 174 -1.07 -11.98 3.48
CA MET A 174 -0.93 -13.29 4.16
C MET A 174 -2.11 -14.23 3.91
N ALA A 175 -1.85 -15.53 4.09
CA ALA A 175 -2.90 -16.54 4.08
C ALA A 175 -3.51 -16.68 5.48
N LEU A 176 -4.70 -17.29 5.59
CA LEU A 176 -5.19 -17.75 6.88
C LEU A 176 -4.23 -18.80 7.44
N GLY A 177 -3.88 -18.66 8.72
CA GLY A 177 -2.81 -19.42 9.38
C GLY A 177 -1.42 -18.81 9.19
N GLU A 178 -1.26 -17.73 8.43
CA GLU A 178 0.00 -16.99 8.25
C GLU A 178 -0.08 -15.53 8.76
N GLU A 179 -1.13 -15.19 9.50
CA GLU A 179 -1.39 -13.85 10.02
C GLU A 179 -0.39 -13.37 11.08
N TYR A 180 -0.34 -12.04 11.26
CA TYR A 180 0.41 -11.37 12.30
C TYR A 180 -0.53 -10.54 13.17
N ARG A 181 -0.37 -10.61 14.49
CA ARG A 181 -1.19 -9.85 15.45
C ARG A 181 -0.43 -9.43 16.69
N TRP A 182 -0.96 -8.44 17.39
CA TRP A 182 -0.55 -8.15 18.77
C TRP A 182 -1.11 -9.20 19.71
N ASN A 183 -0.25 -9.79 20.55
CA ASN A 183 -0.66 -10.77 21.57
C ASN A 183 -0.70 -10.19 22.99
N VAL A 184 -0.65 -8.86 23.10
CA VAL A 184 -0.84 -8.11 24.35
C VAL A 184 -2.07 -7.23 24.26
N PRO A 185 -2.90 -7.14 25.31
CA PRO A 185 -4.19 -6.43 25.25
C PRO A 185 -4.05 -4.90 25.30
N VAL A 186 -2.89 -4.39 25.74
CA VAL A 186 -2.62 -2.95 25.85
C VAL A 186 -1.39 -2.58 25.03
N VAL A 187 -1.62 -1.71 24.06
CA VAL A 187 -0.60 -1.11 23.20
C VAL A 187 -0.51 0.37 23.55
N THR A 188 0.69 0.89 23.74
CA THR A 188 0.88 2.28 24.18
C THR A 188 1.25 3.20 23.02
N TYR A 189 0.80 4.45 23.04
CA TYR A 189 1.12 5.42 21.99
C TYR A 189 1.57 6.77 22.56
N GLY A 190 2.35 7.53 21.81
CA GLY A 190 2.81 8.86 22.20
C GLY A 190 3.19 9.73 21.00
N PHE A 191 3.34 11.03 21.28
CA PHE A 191 3.74 12.04 20.30
C PHE A 191 5.12 12.55 20.66
N ASP A 192 6.00 12.68 19.67
CA ASP A 192 7.27 13.36 19.90
C ASP A 192 7.14 14.88 19.72
N GLN A 193 8.22 15.61 20.03
CA GLN A 193 8.23 17.06 19.95
C GLN A 193 7.96 17.57 18.52
N SER A 194 8.45 16.87 17.49
CA SER A 194 8.26 17.29 16.10
C SER A 194 6.78 17.27 15.70
N PHE A 195 6.03 16.26 16.16
CA PHE A 195 4.59 16.20 15.95
C PHE A 195 3.88 17.34 16.67
N LEU A 196 4.23 17.58 17.95
CA LEU A 196 3.61 18.64 18.74
C LEU A 196 3.90 20.03 18.16
N ASP A 197 5.10 20.27 17.65
CA ASP A 197 5.51 21.56 17.07
C ASP A 197 4.79 21.85 15.74
N TYR A 198 4.49 20.82 14.94
CA TYR A 198 3.84 20.96 13.64
C TYR A 198 2.31 20.97 13.75
N PHE A 199 1.74 19.95 14.39
CA PHE A 199 0.30 19.72 14.43
C PHE A 199 -0.39 20.33 15.66
N GLY A 200 0.36 20.57 16.73
CA GLY A 200 -0.19 21.05 18.00
C GLY A 200 -1.28 20.14 18.56
N GLN A 201 -2.13 20.73 19.42
CA GLN A 201 -3.27 20.03 20.00
C GLN A 201 -4.29 19.54 18.95
N PRO A 202 -4.64 20.30 17.90
CA PRO A 202 -5.62 19.83 16.92
C PRO A 202 -5.24 18.53 16.21
N GLY A 203 -3.96 18.31 15.90
CA GLY A 203 -3.55 17.02 15.32
C GLY A 203 -3.39 15.91 16.36
N VAL A 204 -3.08 16.23 17.64
CA VAL A 204 -3.20 15.25 18.73
C VAL A 204 -4.64 14.76 18.82
N ASP A 205 -5.62 15.66 18.79
CA ASP A 205 -7.04 15.31 18.84
C ASP A 205 -7.44 14.43 17.64
N ALA A 206 -6.92 14.70 16.44
CA ALA A 206 -7.20 13.90 15.25
C ALA A 206 -6.66 12.46 15.35
N VAL A 207 -5.42 12.29 15.85
CA VAL A 207 -4.83 10.97 16.09
C VAL A 207 -5.57 10.24 17.20
N GLU A 208 -5.95 10.93 18.28
CA GLU A 208 -6.71 10.33 19.38
C GLU A 208 -8.13 9.93 18.93
N GLN A 209 -8.76 10.67 18.03
CA GLN A 209 -10.02 10.24 17.40
C GLN A 209 -9.86 8.97 16.56
N ALA A 210 -8.78 8.82 15.80
CA ALA A 210 -8.50 7.59 15.07
C ALA A 210 -8.29 6.40 16.03
N ILE A 211 -7.54 6.61 17.11
CA ILE A 211 -7.32 5.61 18.16
C ILE A 211 -8.64 5.24 18.84
N GLN A 212 -9.50 6.22 19.12
CA GLN A 212 -10.78 6.00 19.77
C GLN A 212 -11.67 5.06 18.96
N VAL A 213 -11.67 5.18 17.62
CA VAL A 213 -12.42 4.27 16.74
C VAL A 213 -12.05 2.79 16.97
N ILE A 214 -10.77 2.48 17.25
CA ILE A 214 -10.34 1.11 17.56
C ILE A 214 -10.69 0.75 19.00
N ASN A 215 -10.47 1.66 19.96
CA ASN A 215 -10.77 1.43 21.38
C ASN A 215 -12.26 1.20 21.67
N ASP A 216 -13.15 1.81 20.88
CA ASP A 216 -14.60 1.66 20.94
C ASP A 216 -15.10 0.29 20.46
N LEU A 217 -14.25 -0.50 19.79
CA LEU A 217 -14.62 -1.87 19.43
C LEU A 217 -14.91 -2.68 20.71
N PRO A 218 -16.02 -3.45 20.73
CA PRO A 218 -16.25 -4.40 21.79
C PRO A 218 -15.24 -5.56 21.69
N PRO A 219 -15.15 -6.43 22.70
CA PRO A 219 -14.44 -7.69 22.57
C PRO A 219 -14.88 -8.46 21.31
N ALA A 220 -13.95 -9.14 20.64
CA ALA A 220 -14.17 -9.84 19.37
C ALA A 220 -15.38 -10.79 19.40
N SER A 221 -15.58 -11.49 20.52
CA SER A 221 -16.74 -12.38 20.72
C SER A 221 -18.10 -11.67 20.70
N ASN A 222 -18.12 -10.35 20.91
CA ASN A 222 -19.32 -9.52 21.00
C ASN A 222 -19.53 -8.66 19.76
N ILE A 223 -18.63 -8.72 18.77
CA ILE A 223 -18.78 -7.98 17.53
C ILE A 223 -19.92 -8.60 16.71
N ALA A 224 -20.88 -7.77 16.33
CA ALA A 224 -21.87 -8.08 15.31
C ALA A 224 -21.52 -7.30 14.04
N LEU A 225 -21.03 -7.98 13.01
CA LEU A 225 -20.55 -7.37 11.77
C LEU A 225 -21.61 -6.48 11.09
N THR A 226 -22.89 -6.82 11.21
CA THR A 226 -24.02 -6.05 10.66
C THR A 226 -24.19 -4.66 11.27
N ASN A 227 -23.51 -4.36 12.38
CA ASN A 227 -23.54 -3.02 13.00
C ASN A 227 -22.59 -2.03 12.31
N TYR A 228 -21.78 -2.49 11.36
CA TYR A 228 -20.78 -1.68 10.67
C TYR A 228 -21.17 -1.48 9.20
N PRO A 229 -20.90 -0.30 8.63
CA PRO A 229 -21.24 -0.01 7.24
C PRO A 229 -20.31 -0.73 6.26
N LEU A 230 -20.79 -0.91 5.03
CA LEU A 230 -19.99 -1.45 3.92
C LEU A 230 -19.06 -0.43 3.28
N ALA A 231 -19.39 0.85 3.39
CA ALA A 231 -18.65 1.94 2.77
C ALA A 231 -18.53 3.12 3.73
N THR A 232 -17.31 3.41 4.15
CA THR A 232 -16.99 4.46 5.13
C THR A 232 -16.37 5.69 4.51
N SER A 233 -15.82 5.57 3.30
CA SER A 233 -15.24 6.67 2.55
C SER A 233 -16.29 7.72 2.16
N ARG A 234 -15.95 9.00 2.35
CA ARG A 234 -16.73 10.18 1.99
C ARG A 234 -15.79 11.25 1.43
N PHE A 235 -16.37 12.25 0.77
CA PHE A 235 -15.64 13.39 0.22
C PHE A 235 -16.15 14.70 0.82
N ASN A 236 -15.22 15.52 1.28
CA ASN A 236 -15.41 16.94 1.54
C ASN A 236 -14.79 17.72 0.37
N TYR A 237 -15.64 18.34 -0.44
CA TYR A 237 -15.20 19.03 -1.66
C TYR A 237 -14.46 20.34 -1.39
N GLN A 238 -14.67 20.97 -0.23
CA GLN A 238 -13.93 22.16 0.19
C GLN A 238 -12.49 21.77 0.56
N ALA A 239 -12.33 20.73 1.38
CA ALA A 239 -11.03 20.14 1.69
C ALA A 239 -10.32 19.61 0.43
N GLN A 240 -11.06 19.02 -0.52
CA GLN A 240 -10.51 18.61 -1.81
C GLN A 240 -9.99 19.79 -2.63
N ALA A 241 -10.75 20.90 -2.70
CA ALA A 241 -10.34 22.11 -3.40
C ALA A 241 -9.08 22.75 -2.80
N GLN A 242 -8.82 22.49 -1.51
CA GLN A 242 -7.64 22.91 -0.76
C GLN A 242 -6.53 21.84 -0.69
N THR A 243 -6.69 20.73 -1.41
CA THR A 243 -5.76 19.58 -1.45
C THR A 243 -5.41 19.02 -0.07
N LEU A 244 -6.37 19.00 0.86
CA LEU A 244 -6.18 18.50 2.22
C LEU A 244 -6.28 16.97 2.30
N TYR A 245 -5.36 16.34 3.04
CA TYR A 245 -5.39 14.94 3.42
C TYR A 245 -5.87 14.82 4.87
N ASP A 246 -6.90 14.00 5.11
CA ASP A 246 -7.46 13.85 6.46
C ASP A 246 -6.50 13.08 7.39
N LEU A 247 -5.95 13.76 8.39
CA LEU A 247 -4.98 13.22 9.33
C LEU A 247 -5.57 12.04 10.13
N LYS A 248 -6.84 12.12 10.52
CA LYS A 248 -7.53 11.04 11.25
C LYS A 248 -7.62 9.78 10.40
N THR A 249 -8.08 9.89 9.17
CA THR A 249 -8.25 8.75 8.25
C THR A 249 -6.92 8.11 7.88
N VAL A 250 -5.91 8.93 7.57
CA VAL A 250 -4.54 8.43 7.33
C VAL A 250 -4.03 7.67 8.56
N THR A 251 -4.16 8.28 9.75
CA THR A 251 -3.76 7.63 11.01
C THR A 251 -4.47 6.29 11.20
N LEU A 252 -5.80 6.25 11.02
CA LEU A 252 -6.59 5.04 11.20
C LEU A 252 -6.15 3.92 10.25
N SER A 253 -5.90 4.25 8.97
CA SER A 253 -5.40 3.29 7.98
C SER A 253 -4.01 2.75 8.35
N LEU A 254 -3.10 3.62 8.80
CA LEU A 254 -1.76 3.24 9.27
C LEU A 254 -1.83 2.36 10.53
N LEU A 255 -2.76 2.63 11.45
CA LEU A 255 -2.98 1.78 12.63
C LEU A 255 -3.45 0.39 12.21
N LEU A 256 -4.44 0.27 11.31
CA LEU A 256 -4.90 -1.03 10.81
C LEU A 256 -3.79 -1.82 10.14
N GLU A 257 -2.94 -1.14 9.35
CA GLU A 257 -1.77 -1.76 8.74
C GLU A 257 -0.83 -2.37 9.80
N GLN A 258 -0.54 -1.60 10.85
CA GLN A 258 0.30 -2.01 11.98
C GLN A 258 -0.41 -2.92 13.00
N LEU A 259 -1.69 -3.25 12.74
CA LEU A 259 -2.45 -4.30 13.42
C LEU A 259 -2.52 -5.59 12.59
N GLY A 260 -1.91 -5.64 11.41
CA GLY A 260 -1.82 -6.83 10.57
C GLY A 260 -2.81 -6.89 9.42
N LEU A 261 -3.38 -5.75 8.99
CA LEU A 261 -4.28 -5.67 7.83
C LEU A 261 -3.57 -5.06 6.62
N THR A 262 -4.05 -5.32 5.41
CA THR A 262 -3.63 -4.60 4.21
C THR A 262 -4.80 -4.42 3.24
N SER A 263 -4.59 -3.65 2.18
CA SER A 263 -5.63 -3.25 1.22
C SER A 263 -6.30 -4.49 0.60
N PRO A 264 -7.61 -4.69 0.85
CA PRO A 264 -8.33 -5.79 0.24
C PRO A 264 -8.53 -5.59 -1.26
N SER A 265 -8.66 -4.35 -1.78
CA SER A 265 -8.87 -4.11 -3.22
C SER A 265 -7.58 -4.31 -4.02
N ARG A 266 -6.43 -3.92 -3.46
CA ARG A 266 -5.13 -4.12 -4.10
C ARG A 266 -4.69 -5.57 -4.10
N TYR A 267 -5.01 -6.32 -3.04
CA TYR A 267 -4.58 -7.70 -2.88
C TYR A 267 -5.70 -8.74 -3.07
N VAL A 268 -6.79 -8.40 -3.78
CA VAL A 268 -7.80 -9.41 -4.18
C VAL A 268 -7.11 -10.55 -4.92
N TRP A 269 -6.56 -10.25 -6.09
CA TRP A 269 -5.76 -11.16 -6.91
C TRP A 269 -4.31 -10.71 -6.89
N THR A 270 -3.42 -11.66 -6.61
CA THR A 270 -1.97 -11.43 -6.49
C THR A 270 -1.19 -12.50 -7.23
N LEU A 271 0.02 -12.19 -7.69
CA LEU A 271 0.83 -13.15 -8.45
C LEU A 271 1.77 -13.93 -7.55
N ARG A 272 1.72 -15.26 -7.63
CA ARG A 272 2.69 -16.11 -6.94
C ARG A 272 3.90 -16.47 -7.81
N HIS A 273 3.69 -16.47 -9.12
CA HIS A 273 4.70 -16.84 -10.10
C HIS A 273 4.40 -16.13 -11.43
N TRP A 274 5.43 -15.93 -12.24
CA TRP A 274 5.33 -15.36 -13.57
C TRP A 274 6.40 -16.00 -14.48
N ASP A 275 6.00 -16.37 -15.68
CA ASP A 275 6.90 -16.88 -16.72
C ASP A 275 6.63 -16.17 -18.05
N ALA A 276 7.57 -15.33 -18.47
CA ALA A 276 7.52 -14.61 -19.73
C ALA A 276 7.38 -15.53 -20.96
N ALA A 277 7.87 -16.78 -20.89
CA ALA A 277 7.74 -17.72 -22.00
C ALA A 277 6.29 -18.16 -22.22
N THR A 278 5.50 -18.27 -21.15
CA THR A 278 4.06 -18.55 -21.24
C THR A 278 3.26 -17.36 -21.74
N ALA A 279 3.72 -16.13 -21.49
CA ALA A 279 3.08 -14.91 -21.98
C ALA A 279 3.00 -14.85 -23.52
N ASN A 280 4.04 -15.35 -24.21
CA ASN A 280 4.10 -15.41 -25.67
C ASN A 280 2.98 -16.26 -26.31
N TYR A 281 2.34 -17.16 -25.56
CA TYR A 281 1.20 -17.94 -26.05
C TYR A 281 -0.13 -17.16 -26.05
N PHE A 282 -0.19 -16.07 -25.28
CA PHE A 282 -1.40 -15.28 -25.06
C PHE A 282 -1.37 -13.90 -25.76
N TYR A 283 -0.29 -13.59 -26.50
CA TYR A 283 -0.08 -12.29 -27.14
C TYR A 283 0.11 -12.34 -28.66
N GLN A 284 -0.52 -11.39 -29.35
CA GLN A 284 -0.08 -10.92 -30.67
C GLN A 284 0.70 -9.61 -30.47
N PRO A 285 1.93 -9.49 -31.01
CA PRO A 285 2.81 -8.35 -30.70
C PRO A 285 2.37 -7.10 -31.47
N SER A 286 2.02 -6.03 -30.75
CA SER A 286 2.20 -4.67 -31.27
C SER A 286 3.67 -4.28 -31.11
N LYS A 287 4.31 -3.87 -32.20
CA LYS A 287 5.72 -3.47 -32.20
C LYS A 287 5.95 -2.24 -31.31
N PHE A 288 6.72 -2.40 -30.26
CA PHE A 288 7.29 -1.32 -29.47
C PHE A 288 8.30 -0.51 -30.30
N LEU A 289 8.14 0.81 -30.32
CA LEU A 289 9.16 1.77 -30.73
C LEU A 289 9.51 2.64 -29.51
N ASP A 290 10.80 2.87 -29.32
CA ASP A 290 11.43 3.43 -28.13
C ASP A 290 10.80 4.72 -27.56
N GLY A 291 10.65 4.75 -26.23
CA GLY A 291 10.37 5.95 -25.42
C GLY A 291 9.01 5.94 -24.73
N LEU A 292 8.88 5.24 -23.61
CA LEU A 292 7.58 4.84 -23.08
C LEU A 292 7.30 5.35 -21.67
N TRP A 293 6.25 6.15 -21.58
CA TRP A 293 5.45 6.48 -20.40
C TRP A 293 4.26 5.51 -20.36
N GLU A 294 3.35 5.68 -19.40
CA GLU A 294 2.25 4.79 -18.99
C GLU A 294 1.32 4.22 -20.10
N THR A 295 1.52 4.61 -21.36
CA THR A 295 0.79 4.10 -22.53
C THR A 295 1.16 2.69 -22.97
N ASP A 296 2.21 2.11 -22.43
CA ASP A 296 2.78 0.85 -22.90
C ASP A 296 2.52 -0.33 -21.95
N LEU A 297 1.44 -0.21 -21.18
CA LEU A 297 0.84 -1.31 -20.44
C LEU A 297 0.14 -2.23 -21.45
N GLU A 298 0.89 -3.19 -21.99
CA GLU A 298 0.26 -4.26 -22.75
C GLU A 298 -0.56 -5.12 -21.78
N GLN A 299 -1.87 -5.23 -22.04
CA GLN A 299 -2.80 -6.02 -21.22
C GLN A 299 -2.78 -7.49 -21.67
N ALA A 300 -2.32 -8.38 -20.80
CA ALA A 300 -2.39 -9.81 -21.03
C ALA A 300 -3.81 -10.26 -20.68
N GLY A 301 -4.43 -11.06 -21.53
CA GLY A 301 -5.77 -11.61 -21.29
C GLY A 301 -5.88 -12.38 -19.97
N PHE A 302 -7.10 -12.74 -19.59
CA PHE A 302 -7.45 -13.45 -18.35
C PHE A 302 -6.71 -14.81 -18.25
N ILE A 303 -5.80 -14.98 -17.28
CA ILE A 303 -5.11 -16.25 -17.02
C ILE A 303 -5.33 -16.68 -15.55
N PRO A 304 -6.24 -17.64 -15.28
CA PRO A 304 -6.61 -18.04 -13.92
C PRO A 304 -5.50 -18.79 -13.15
N ASP A 305 -4.48 -19.34 -13.81
CA ASP A 305 -3.48 -20.20 -13.15
C ASP A 305 -2.37 -19.44 -12.40
N TYR A 306 -2.23 -18.12 -12.59
CA TYR A 306 -1.17 -17.31 -11.96
C TYR A 306 -1.65 -16.46 -10.77
N GLY A 307 -2.95 -16.13 -10.74
CA GLY A 307 -3.55 -15.32 -9.70
C GLY A 307 -3.94 -16.15 -8.48
N ILE A 308 -3.44 -15.78 -7.30
CA ILE A 308 -3.89 -16.31 -6.01
C ILE A 308 -4.75 -15.27 -5.30
N LEU A 309 -5.82 -15.73 -4.65
CA LEU A 309 -6.66 -14.90 -3.79
C LEU A 309 -5.99 -14.70 -2.43
N ARG A 310 -5.96 -13.46 -1.96
CA ARG A 310 -5.49 -13.11 -0.61
C ARG A 310 -6.54 -12.37 0.24
N ASN A 311 -7.77 -12.39 -0.24
CA ASN A 311 -8.94 -11.84 0.43
C ASN A 311 -9.81 -12.94 1.03
N TYR A 312 -10.34 -12.71 2.24
CA TYR A 312 -11.14 -13.68 2.97
C TYR A 312 -12.48 -13.10 3.42
N ASP A 313 -13.54 -13.90 3.29
CA ASP A 313 -14.84 -13.54 3.82
C ASP A 313 -14.82 -13.59 5.35
N PRO A 314 -15.21 -12.52 6.07
CA PRO A 314 -15.14 -12.46 7.53
C PRO A 314 -16.12 -13.37 8.27
N THR A 315 -17.10 -13.94 7.58
CA THR A 315 -18.10 -14.84 8.17
C THR A 315 -17.71 -16.30 7.99
N ILE A 316 -17.29 -16.68 6.78
CA ILE A 316 -17.00 -18.09 6.45
C ILE A 316 -15.51 -18.41 6.32
N LEU A 317 -14.64 -17.39 6.37
CA LEU A 317 -13.18 -17.49 6.27
C LEU A 317 -12.72 -18.28 5.04
N GLN A 318 -13.43 -18.09 3.92
CA GLN A 318 -13.05 -18.65 2.61
C GLN A 318 -12.47 -17.56 1.73
N PRO A 319 -11.48 -17.89 0.86
CA PRO A 319 -11.01 -16.96 -0.16
C PRO A 319 -12.16 -16.43 -1.01
N THR A 320 -12.17 -15.13 -1.27
CA THR A 320 -13.22 -14.46 -2.05
C THR A 320 -12.64 -13.35 -2.90
N ASN A 321 -13.20 -13.15 -4.08
CA ASN A 321 -12.88 -12.03 -4.97
C ASN A 321 -13.89 -10.88 -4.86
N SER A 322 -14.78 -10.91 -3.87
CA SER A 322 -15.84 -9.92 -3.74
C SER A 322 -15.68 -9.13 -2.44
N ILE A 323 -15.55 -7.81 -2.58
CA ILE A 323 -15.39 -6.85 -1.47
C ILE A 323 -16.67 -6.05 -1.36
N ASN A 324 -17.30 -6.04 -0.19
CA ASN A 324 -18.49 -5.21 0.06
C ASN A 324 -19.57 -5.34 -1.03
N GLN A 325 -19.86 -6.59 -1.43
CA GLN A 325 -20.81 -6.99 -2.48
C GLN A 325 -20.40 -6.65 -3.93
N ILE A 326 -19.22 -6.05 -4.13
CA ILE A 326 -18.66 -5.77 -5.45
C ILE A 326 -17.69 -6.90 -5.81
N SER A 327 -17.92 -7.54 -6.95
CA SER A 327 -17.01 -8.57 -7.46
C SER A 327 -15.83 -7.93 -8.18
N TYR A 328 -14.63 -8.42 -7.91
CA TYR A 328 -13.39 -7.96 -8.52
C TYR A 328 -12.80 -9.01 -9.45
N SER A 329 -12.29 -8.53 -10.58
CA SER A 329 -11.42 -9.27 -11.49
C SER A 329 -10.08 -8.54 -11.58
N PHE A 330 -9.18 -9.02 -12.43
CA PHE A 330 -7.87 -8.40 -12.61
C PHE A 330 -7.44 -8.44 -14.07
N TYR A 331 -6.73 -7.39 -14.47
CA TYR A 331 -5.87 -7.42 -15.65
C TYR A 331 -4.50 -7.92 -15.22
N LEU A 332 -3.86 -8.69 -16.09
CA LEU A 332 -2.45 -9.00 -15.94
C LEU A 332 -1.67 -8.03 -16.82
N ILE A 333 -0.78 -7.27 -16.19
CA ILE A 333 0.06 -6.30 -16.88
C ILE A 333 1.48 -6.83 -16.86
N ALA A 334 2.01 -7.20 -18.02
CA ALA A 334 3.38 -7.64 -18.18
C ALA A 334 4.25 -6.50 -18.71
N TYR A 335 5.45 -6.33 -18.17
CA TYR A 335 6.33 -5.21 -18.50
C TYR A 335 7.81 -5.55 -18.26
N GLY A 336 8.69 -4.61 -18.62
CA GLY A 336 10.13 -4.79 -18.54
C GLY A 336 10.72 -5.55 -19.73
N PRO A 337 12.06 -5.65 -19.82
CA PRO A 337 12.73 -6.30 -20.93
C PRO A 337 12.25 -7.75 -21.10
N ASN A 338 11.81 -8.11 -22.30
CA ASN A 338 11.26 -9.44 -22.62
C ASN A 338 10.10 -9.87 -21.69
N LEU A 339 9.27 -8.92 -21.20
CA LEU A 339 8.15 -9.21 -20.31
C LEU A 339 8.59 -9.91 -19.00
N SER A 340 9.79 -9.59 -18.49
CA SER A 340 10.35 -10.27 -17.31
C SER A 340 9.58 -10.02 -16.01
N LYS A 341 8.62 -9.09 -16.00
CA LYS A 341 7.83 -8.70 -14.83
C LYS A 341 6.35 -8.75 -15.15
N ALA A 342 5.53 -8.99 -14.13
CA ALA A 342 4.10 -8.81 -14.23
C ALA A 342 3.48 -8.35 -12.91
N ILE A 343 2.36 -7.64 -13.01
CA ILE A 343 1.51 -7.26 -11.88
C ILE A 343 0.05 -7.61 -12.17
N THR A 344 -0.72 -7.85 -11.12
CA THR A 344 -2.18 -7.83 -11.18
C THR A 344 -2.68 -6.40 -10.97
N ARG A 345 -3.57 -5.94 -11.85
CA ARG A 345 -4.34 -4.71 -11.65
C ARG A 345 -5.80 -5.09 -11.41
N ASN A 346 -6.19 -5.07 -10.15
CA ASN A 346 -7.56 -5.39 -9.74
C ASN A 346 -8.53 -4.29 -10.18
N PHE A 347 -9.73 -4.69 -10.57
CA PHE A 347 -10.80 -3.78 -10.96
C PHE A 347 -12.18 -4.39 -10.64
N PRO A 348 -13.19 -3.56 -10.32
CA PRO A 348 -14.55 -4.04 -10.14
C PRO A 348 -15.13 -4.54 -11.47
N VAL A 349 -15.77 -5.70 -11.45
CA VAL A 349 -16.42 -6.31 -12.64
C VAL A 349 -17.54 -5.42 -13.16
N ASP A 350 -18.29 -4.77 -12.25
CA ASP A 350 -19.25 -3.73 -12.61
C ASP A 350 -18.53 -2.37 -12.64
N PRO A 351 -18.29 -1.77 -13.81
CA PRO A 351 -17.61 -0.49 -13.91
C PRO A 351 -18.43 0.68 -13.35
N SER A 352 -19.71 0.47 -13.02
CA SER A 352 -20.57 1.47 -12.40
C SER A 352 -20.63 1.37 -10.87
N SER A 353 -19.99 0.35 -10.29
CA SER A 353 -19.96 0.21 -8.83
C SER A 353 -19.13 1.34 -8.22
N ALA A 354 -19.71 2.02 -7.23
CA ALA A 354 -18.96 2.98 -6.42
C ALA A 354 -17.87 2.23 -5.63
N ASP A 355 -16.69 2.85 -5.53
CA ASP A 355 -15.59 2.29 -4.75
C ASP A 355 -15.98 2.25 -3.25
N ASN A 356 -16.32 1.07 -2.76
CA ASN A 356 -16.67 0.82 -1.35
C ASN A 356 -15.44 0.28 -0.61
N GLY A 357 -14.30 0.96 -0.78
CA GLY A 357 -13.04 0.57 -0.16
C GLY A 357 -13.11 0.64 1.37
N SER A 358 -12.40 -0.27 2.02
CA SER A 358 -12.23 -0.31 3.47
C SER A 358 -11.27 0.79 3.95
N VAL A 359 -11.18 1.03 5.26
CA VAL A 359 -10.15 1.96 5.77
C VAL A 359 -8.74 1.43 5.54
N ALA A 360 -8.55 0.10 5.60
CA ALA A 360 -7.28 -0.53 5.21
C ALA A 360 -6.92 -0.35 3.72
N ASP A 361 -7.89 0.03 2.88
CA ASP A 361 -7.67 0.33 1.47
C ASP A 361 -7.21 1.76 1.20
N TYR A 362 -7.46 2.67 2.15
CA TYR A 362 -7.34 4.12 1.96
C TYR A 362 -5.98 4.55 1.39
N LEU A 363 -4.86 4.07 1.95
CA LEU A 363 -3.52 4.50 1.51
C LEU A 363 -3.08 3.96 0.15
N PHE A 364 -3.80 2.98 -0.39
CA PHE A 364 -3.40 2.22 -1.57
C PHE A 364 -4.38 2.35 -2.73
N ASN A 365 -5.49 3.09 -2.55
CA ASN A 365 -6.38 3.44 -3.63
C ASN A 365 -5.74 4.55 -4.49
N SER A 366 -5.59 4.27 -5.79
CA SER A 366 -4.91 5.12 -6.77
C SER A 366 -5.66 6.40 -7.15
N SER A 367 -6.86 6.65 -6.62
CA SER A 367 -7.60 7.89 -6.86
C SER A 367 -7.37 8.90 -5.74
N ASN A 368 -6.85 10.08 -6.10
CA ASN A 368 -6.71 11.31 -5.31
C ASN A 368 -7.34 11.29 -3.89
N LEU A 369 -6.49 11.11 -2.86
CA LEU A 369 -6.90 11.08 -1.45
C LEU A 369 -7.32 12.46 -0.90
N SER A 370 -7.08 13.55 -1.64
CA SER A 370 -7.42 14.89 -1.16
C SER A 370 -8.94 15.08 -1.01
N GLY A 371 -9.33 15.59 0.16
CA GLY A 371 -10.71 15.76 0.60
C GLY A 371 -11.45 14.46 0.92
N GLN A 372 -10.81 13.30 0.77
CA GLN A 372 -11.39 12.03 1.15
C GLN A 372 -11.19 11.79 2.67
N PHE A 373 -12.21 11.25 3.33
CA PHE A 373 -12.13 10.86 4.74
C PHE A 373 -13.03 9.64 5.04
N CYS A 374 -12.76 8.93 6.13
CA CYS A 374 -13.55 7.81 6.60
C CYS A 374 -14.32 8.16 7.87
N ILE A 375 -15.61 7.81 7.90
CA ILE A 375 -16.48 8.06 9.06
C ILE A 375 -16.34 7.01 10.19
N GLY A 376 -15.58 5.93 9.96
CA GLY A 376 -15.39 4.82 10.90
C GLY A 376 -14.82 3.59 10.19
N LEU A 377 -14.80 2.45 10.88
CA LEU A 377 -14.39 1.16 10.32
C LEU A 377 -15.53 0.54 9.50
N SER A 378 -15.19 -0.07 8.36
CA SER A 378 -16.15 -0.84 7.58
C SER A 378 -16.22 -2.29 8.07
N GLN A 379 -17.23 -3.02 7.59
CA GLN A 379 -17.51 -4.39 8.02
C GLN A 379 -16.34 -5.36 7.75
N ASP A 380 -15.56 -5.13 6.71
CA ASP A 380 -14.32 -5.85 6.37
C ASP A 380 -13.16 -5.53 7.32
N ASP A 381 -12.90 -4.25 7.63
CA ASP A 381 -11.88 -3.86 8.62
C ASP A 381 -12.17 -4.53 9.97
N VAL A 382 -13.44 -4.46 10.42
CA VAL A 382 -13.88 -5.08 11.67
C VAL A 382 -13.87 -6.60 11.58
N GLY A 383 -14.21 -7.17 10.43
CA GLY A 383 -14.14 -8.60 10.16
C GLY A 383 -12.73 -9.16 10.30
N ALA A 384 -11.73 -8.43 9.80
CA ALA A 384 -10.32 -8.79 9.96
C ALA A 384 -9.89 -8.74 11.42
N LEU A 385 -10.21 -7.64 12.14
CA LEU A 385 -9.89 -7.50 13.56
C LEU A 385 -10.61 -8.54 14.41
N LEU A 386 -11.86 -8.87 14.09
CA LEU A 386 -12.59 -9.98 14.70
C LEU A 386 -11.78 -11.27 14.51
N PHE A 387 -11.41 -11.61 13.28
CA PHE A 387 -10.65 -12.82 12.99
C PHE A 387 -9.31 -12.89 13.77
N LEU A 388 -8.54 -11.80 13.79
CA LEU A 388 -7.24 -11.74 14.47
C LEU A 388 -7.37 -11.86 16.00
N LEU A 389 -8.36 -11.19 16.59
CA LEU A 389 -8.47 -11.05 18.04
C LEU A 389 -9.36 -12.12 18.70
N ASN A 390 -10.12 -12.90 17.93
CA ASN A 390 -11.04 -13.90 18.47
C ASN A 390 -10.30 -15.05 19.17
N ARG A 391 -10.83 -15.51 20.31
CA ARG A 391 -10.30 -16.64 21.08
C ARG A 391 -10.21 -17.96 20.33
N THR A 392 -11.00 -18.14 19.28
CA THR A 392 -10.96 -19.34 18.44
C THR A 392 -9.74 -19.35 17.51
N ASN A 393 -9.12 -18.19 17.27
CA ASN A 393 -7.88 -18.10 16.52
C ASN A 393 -6.70 -18.36 17.47
N VAL A 394 -6.20 -19.60 17.48
CA VAL A 394 -5.16 -20.08 18.39
C VAL A 394 -3.85 -20.35 17.64
N HIS A 395 -2.78 -19.70 18.08
CA HIS A 395 -1.43 -19.93 17.58
C HIS A 395 -0.43 -20.11 18.71
N THR A 396 0.61 -20.90 18.47
CA THR A 396 1.76 -20.97 19.37
C THR A 396 2.55 -19.67 19.23
N GLU A 397 2.52 -18.88 20.30
CA GLU A 397 3.07 -17.53 20.35
C GLU A 397 3.99 -17.38 21.55
N THR A 398 4.90 -16.41 21.46
CA THR A 398 5.86 -16.07 22.51
C THR A 398 5.51 -14.68 23.05
N LEU A 399 5.41 -14.55 24.38
CA LEU A 399 5.33 -13.23 25.02
C LEU A 399 6.66 -12.51 24.86
N GLU A 400 6.61 -11.22 24.52
CA GLU A 400 7.79 -10.37 24.43
C GLU A 400 8.58 -10.30 25.76
N ASP A 401 9.86 -9.96 25.67
CA ASP A 401 10.76 -9.93 26.83
C ASP A 401 10.35 -8.89 27.89
N SER A 402 9.66 -7.82 27.48
CA SER A 402 9.13 -6.79 28.39
C SER A 402 7.97 -7.29 29.26
N VAL A 403 7.38 -8.45 28.93
CA VAL A 403 6.37 -9.13 29.72
C VAL A 403 7.05 -10.07 30.73
N VAL A 404 6.76 -9.83 31.99
CA VAL A 404 7.25 -10.61 33.13
C VAL A 404 6.08 -11.08 34.00
N ALA A 405 6.33 -12.06 34.86
CA ALA A 405 5.32 -12.49 35.83
C ALA A 405 4.90 -11.30 36.72
N ALA A 406 3.62 -11.20 37.03
CA ALA A 406 3.12 -10.15 37.93
C ALA A 406 3.79 -10.27 39.32
N LEU A 407 3.86 -9.14 40.03
CA LEU A 407 4.37 -9.09 41.40
C LEU A 407 3.64 -10.14 42.27
N ASN A 408 4.39 -10.91 43.05
CA ASN A 408 3.92 -12.01 43.90
C ASN A 408 3.46 -13.28 43.17
N SER A 409 3.70 -13.42 41.86
CA SER A 409 3.53 -14.72 41.20
C SER A 409 4.61 -15.70 41.67
N THR A 410 4.19 -16.84 42.21
CA THR A 410 5.07 -17.96 42.57
C THR A 410 5.31 -18.92 41.40
N ASN A 411 4.54 -18.82 40.33
CA ASN A 411 4.65 -19.66 39.15
C ASN A 411 5.70 -19.10 38.18
N THR A 412 6.47 -20.02 37.57
CA THR A 412 7.36 -19.68 36.46
C THR A 412 6.52 -19.21 35.27
N LEU A 413 6.89 -18.08 34.67
CA LEU A 413 6.21 -17.51 33.52
C LEU A 413 6.22 -18.49 32.34
N VAL A 414 5.05 -18.85 31.82
CA VAL A 414 4.93 -19.59 30.57
C VAL A 414 5.06 -18.61 29.41
N ARG A 415 6.26 -18.51 28.85
CA ARG A 415 6.56 -17.53 27.79
C ARG A 415 6.00 -17.96 26.44
N THR A 416 6.17 -19.22 26.06
CA THR A 416 5.75 -19.76 24.76
C THR A 416 4.72 -20.86 24.95
N ALA A 417 3.54 -20.70 24.33
CA ALA A 417 2.44 -21.65 24.39
C ALA A 417 1.41 -21.35 23.29
N PRO A 418 0.49 -22.29 22.97
CA PRO A 418 -0.69 -21.98 22.17
C PRO A 418 -1.57 -20.96 22.89
N ARG A 419 -1.76 -19.79 22.27
CA ARG A 419 -2.52 -18.67 22.80
C ARG A 419 -3.73 -18.37 21.91
N PRO A 420 -4.93 -18.25 22.50
CA PRO A 420 -6.08 -17.69 21.81
C PRO A 420 -5.86 -16.20 21.54
N GLY A 421 -6.61 -15.63 20.59
CA GLY A 421 -6.66 -14.18 20.41
C GLY A 421 -7.06 -13.44 21.71
N ILE A 422 -6.60 -12.19 21.82
CA ILE A 422 -6.69 -11.38 23.05
C ILE A 422 -8.08 -10.80 23.33
N GLU A 423 -9.07 -11.06 22.48
CA GLU A 423 -10.45 -10.52 22.46
C GLU A 423 -10.55 -9.00 22.27
N LYS A 424 -9.77 -8.21 23.00
CA LYS A 424 -9.81 -6.75 22.92
C LYS A 424 -8.40 -6.19 22.99
N LEU A 425 -8.09 -5.37 22.00
CA LEU A 425 -6.91 -4.52 21.98
C LEU A 425 -7.32 -3.11 22.44
N THR A 426 -6.53 -2.50 23.30
CA THR A 426 -6.73 -1.12 23.76
C THR A 426 -5.45 -0.34 23.59
N PHE A 427 -5.54 0.77 22.87
CA PHE A 427 -4.52 1.78 22.83
C PHE A 427 -4.59 2.68 24.07
N LEU A 428 -3.45 2.87 24.72
CA LEU A 428 -3.32 3.70 25.91
C LEU A 428 -2.23 4.76 25.72
N ARG A 429 -2.55 6.03 26.01
CA ARG A 429 -1.56 7.10 25.92
C ARG A 429 -0.42 6.85 26.89
N HIS A 430 0.81 6.95 26.39
CA HIS A 430 2.00 6.76 27.19
C HIS A 430 2.19 7.96 28.12
N SER A 431 2.56 7.70 29.37
CA SER A 431 2.75 8.76 30.36
C SER A 431 4.01 9.56 30.07
N THR A 432 3.95 10.86 30.34
CA THR A 432 5.09 11.77 30.25
C THR A 432 5.39 12.35 31.63
N ASN A 433 6.66 12.61 31.93
CA ASN A 433 7.05 13.33 33.13
C ASN A 433 6.84 14.85 32.95
N SER A 434 7.12 15.64 34.00
CA SER A 434 6.96 17.10 33.99
C SER A 434 7.83 17.83 32.95
N PHE A 435 8.82 17.14 32.37
CA PHE A 435 9.69 17.67 31.31
C PHE A 435 9.25 17.22 29.91
N GLY A 436 8.10 16.55 29.78
CA GLY A 436 7.57 16.05 28.51
C GLY A 436 8.23 14.76 28.02
N ASN A 437 9.16 14.16 28.76
CA ASN A 437 9.79 12.89 28.37
C ASN A 437 8.91 11.71 28.75
N PHE A 438 8.88 10.66 27.92
CA PHE A 438 8.17 9.41 28.25
C PHE A 438 8.69 8.81 29.56
N ALA A 439 7.74 8.42 30.42
CA ALA A 439 8.02 7.78 31.70
C ALA A 439 7.64 6.29 31.63
N PRO A 440 8.36 5.40 32.35
CA PRO A 440 8.02 3.98 32.36
C PRO A 440 6.58 3.73 32.81
N MET A 441 5.89 2.85 32.07
CA MET A 441 4.55 2.37 32.39
C MET A 441 4.56 0.87 32.62
N THR A 442 3.75 0.42 33.59
CA THR A 442 3.53 -1.00 33.86
C THR A 442 2.06 -1.32 33.65
N ASN A 443 1.77 -2.17 32.67
CA ASN A 443 0.42 -2.67 32.38
C ASN A 443 0.29 -4.10 32.89
N GLN A 444 -0.70 -4.38 33.74
CA GLN A 444 -0.99 -5.73 34.23
C GLN A 444 -2.19 -6.32 33.49
N PHE A 445 -2.10 -7.59 33.11
CA PHE A 445 -3.19 -8.28 32.44
C PHE A 445 -3.14 -9.80 32.69
N ALA A 446 -4.28 -10.45 32.44
CA ALA A 446 -4.39 -11.90 32.44
C ALA A 446 -4.01 -12.44 31.06
N ASP A 447 -2.94 -13.23 30.98
CA ASP A 447 -2.55 -13.98 29.79
C ASP A 447 -3.22 -15.36 29.81
N LEU A 448 -3.86 -15.72 28.69
CA LEU A 448 -4.54 -16.99 28.49
C LEU A 448 -3.68 -17.87 27.57
N TYR A 449 -3.47 -19.12 27.95
CA TYR A 449 -2.72 -20.06 27.13
C TYR A 449 -3.22 -21.49 27.35
N PHE A 450 -2.97 -22.37 26.38
CA PHE A 450 -3.27 -23.79 26.52
C PHE A 450 -2.04 -24.55 27.03
N THR A 451 -2.26 -25.44 28.00
CA THR A 451 -1.27 -26.41 28.46
C THR A 451 -1.97 -27.74 28.68
N ASN A 452 -1.40 -28.83 28.14
CA ASN A 452 -2.01 -30.17 28.19
C ASN A 452 -3.48 -30.21 27.70
N GLY A 453 -3.82 -29.38 26.71
CA GLY A 453 -5.18 -29.29 26.14
C GLY A 453 -6.20 -28.55 27.02
N LEU A 454 -5.79 -27.98 28.15
CA LEU A 454 -6.64 -27.19 29.04
C LEU A 454 -6.26 -25.71 28.97
N LEU A 455 -7.27 -24.83 29.03
CA LEU A 455 -7.06 -23.40 29.11
C LEU A 455 -6.55 -23.05 30.52
N ALA A 456 -5.40 -22.39 30.59
CA ALA A 456 -4.79 -21.87 31.79
C ALA A 456 -4.69 -20.34 31.71
N THR A 457 -4.58 -19.71 32.88
CA THR A 457 -4.40 -18.27 33.02
C THR A 457 -3.16 -17.99 33.86
N GLN A 458 -2.36 -17.02 33.44
CA GLN A 458 -1.28 -16.46 34.26
C GLN A 458 -1.42 -14.94 34.34
N MET A 459 -1.09 -14.38 35.51
CA MET A 459 -1.05 -12.93 35.69
C MET A 459 0.33 -12.41 35.30
N VAL A 460 0.36 -11.48 34.36
CA VAL A 460 1.60 -10.90 33.85
C VAL A 460 1.56 -9.38 33.97
N GLN A 461 2.74 -8.78 33.90
CA GLN A 461 2.91 -7.34 33.78
C GLN A 461 3.88 -7.04 32.66
N ARG A 462 3.60 -5.98 31.92
CA ARG A 462 4.40 -5.48 30.81
C ARG A 462 4.96 -4.13 31.18
N VAL A 463 6.28 -3.99 31.15
CA VAL A 463 6.97 -2.73 31.48
C VAL A 463 7.47 -2.08 30.20
N THR A 464 6.88 -0.95 29.82
CA THR A 464 7.25 -0.19 28.62
C THR A 464 7.87 1.14 29.03
N ALA A 465 9.14 1.37 28.68
CA ALA A 465 9.84 2.63 28.93
C ALA A 465 9.62 3.68 27.81
N LYS A 466 9.07 3.24 26.68
CA LYS A 466 8.73 4.06 25.52
C LYS A 466 7.41 3.56 24.94
N PRO A 467 6.67 4.40 24.20
CA PRO A 467 5.47 3.99 23.50
C PRO A 467 5.73 2.86 22.49
N ASP A 468 4.72 2.02 22.26
CA ASP A 468 4.70 1.08 21.14
C ASP A 468 4.50 1.79 19.81
N PHE A 469 3.74 2.89 19.80
CA PHE A 469 3.55 3.77 18.66
C PHE A 469 4.06 5.17 18.97
N ILE A 470 4.95 5.69 18.13
CA ILE A 470 5.44 7.07 18.21
C ILE A 470 4.99 7.79 16.95
N PHE A 471 4.20 8.84 17.13
CA PHE A 471 3.82 9.76 16.05
C PHE A 471 4.80 10.93 15.99
N SER A 472 5.30 11.17 14.78
CA SER A 472 6.37 12.12 14.48
C SER A 472 6.04 12.91 13.22
N VAL A 473 6.75 14.01 13.02
CA VAL A 473 6.73 14.78 11.77
C VAL A 473 8.14 14.99 11.27
N LYS A 474 8.34 14.85 9.96
CA LYS A 474 9.64 15.08 9.35
C LYS A 474 9.46 15.54 7.91
N ASP A 475 10.39 16.38 7.46
CA ASP A 475 10.65 16.57 6.04
C ASP A 475 11.26 15.29 5.45
N LEU A 476 10.45 14.51 4.73
CA LEU A 476 10.85 13.28 4.02
C LEU A 476 11.48 13.57 2.65
N GLY A 477 11.67 14.85 2.32
CA GLY A 477 12.28 15.29 1.07
C GLY A 477 11.39 15.09 -0.15
N PHE A 478 11.75 15.76 -1.24
CA PHE A 478 11.04 15.74 -2.52
C PHE A 478 11.92 15.13 -3.62
N SER A 479 11.29 14.72 -4.71
CA SER A 479 11.99 14.38 -5.95
C SER A 479 11.80 15.49 -6.99
N ILE A 480 12.81 15.71 -7.84
CA ILE A 480 12.66 16.53 -9.04
C ILE A 480 12.50 15.57 -10.20
N VAL A 481 11.37 15.67 -10.88
CA VAL A 481 11.01 14.88 -12.06
C VAL A 481 10.83 15.83 -13.24
N LYS A 482 10.87 15.32 -14.47
CA LYS A 482 10.72 16.14 -15.67
C LYS A 482 9.35 15.91 -16.29
N ASP A 483 8.65 16.97 -16.65
CA ASP A 483 7.36 16.88 -17.33
C ASP A 483 7.53 16.36 -18.76
N ARG A 484 6.43 16.23 -19.50
CA ARG A 484 6.41 15.78 -20.90
C ARG A 484 7.29 16.64 -21.81
N ASP A 485 7.48 17.91 -21.47
CA ASP A 485 8.26 18.88 -22.24
C ASP A 485 9.72 18.99 -21.73
N GLY A 486 10.08 18.18 -20.73
CA GLY A 486 11.43 18.13 -20.15
C GLY A 486 11.70 19.19 -19.08
N ASN A 487 10.69 19.94 -18.65
CA ASN A 487 10.83 20.94 -17.59
C ASN A 487 10.85 20.25 -16.21
N PRO A 488 11.74 20.66 -15.30
CA PRO A 488 11.76 20.12 -13.95
C PRO A 488 10.50 20.55 -13.18
N PHE A 489 9.85 19.59 -12.53
CA PHE A 489 8.79 19.80 -11.56
C PHE A 489 9.08 19.00 -10.28
N MET A 490 8.60 19.50 -9.14
CA MET A 490 8.71 18.78 -7.87
C MET A 490 7.65 17.67 -7.85
N GLY A 491 8.07 16.43 -7.64
CA GLY A 491 7.22 15.25 -7.57
C GLY A 491 7.48 14.42 -6.32
N PHE A 492 6.41 13.75 -5.88
CA PHE A 492 6.35 12.67 -4.88
C PHE A 492 7.42 12.70 -3.78
N THR A 493 7.16 13.52 -2.76
CA THR A 493 7.56 13.21 -1.38
C THR A 493 6.62 12.07 -0.92
N PRO A 494 7.08 11.06 -0.16
CA PRO A 494 6.12 10.15 0.45
C PRO A 494 5.27 10.97 1.44
N ILE A 495 3.93 10.84 1.40
CA ILE A 495 3.04 11.58 2.32
C ILE A 495 3.31 11.20 3.79
N MET A 496 3.85 10.00 4.01
CA MET A 496 4.23 9.49 5.31
C MET A 496 5.37 8.48 5.18
N GLN A 497 6.03 8.20 6.29
CA GLN A 497 6.93 7.06 6.46
C GLN A 497 6.52 6.31 7.73
N ARG A 498 6.69 4.99 7.75
CA ARG A 498 6.39 4.16 8.92
C ARG A 498 7.39 3.04 9.11
N SER A 499 7.45 2.49 10.33
CA SER A 499 8.24 1.28 10.60
C SER A 499 7.77 0.12 9.71
N GLY A 500 8.75 -0.61 9.18
CA GLY A 500 8.51 -1.86 8.45
C GLY A 500 8.18 -3.04 9.37
N THR A 501 8.01 -4.22 8.77
CA THR A 501 7.70 -5.48 9.49
C THR A 501 8.93 -6.19 10.08
N THR A 502 10.11 -5.59 10.04
CA THR A 502 11.38 -6.21 10.50
C THR A 502 11.34 -6.65 11.97
N ASN A 503 10.59 -5.94 12.82
CA ASN A 503 10.44 -6.27 14.24
C ASN A 503 9.33 -7.31 14.50
N TRP A 504 8.61 -7.77 13.48
CA TRP A 504 7.52 -8.73 13.66
C TRP A 504 8.09 -10.15 13.79
N GLY A 505 7.78 -10.82 14.89
CA GLY A 505 8.27 -12.15 15.21
C GLY A 505 7.53 -13.22 14.42
N ASN A 506 8.21 -13.86 13.46
CA ASN A 506 7.65 -15.00 12.73
C ASN A 506 7.71 -16.28 13.59
N ASN A 507 6.54 -16.85 13.91
CA ASN A 507 6.39 -18.06 14.72
C ASN A 507 6.03 -19.30 13.88
N CYS A 508 6.28 -19.30 12.57
CA CYS A 508 5.95 -20.41 11.68
C CYS A 508 6.55 -21.75 12.15
N ASN A 509 7.80 -21.75 12.64
CA ASN A 509 8.46 -22.93 13.21
C ASN A 509 7.75 -23.46 14.46
N LEU A 510 7.18 -22.57 15.29
CA LEU A 510 6.43 -22.96 16.49
C LEU A 510 5.05 -23.53 16.14
N ASN A 511 4.55 -23.25 14.93
CA ASN A 511 3.22 -23.61 14.45
C ASN A 511 3.27 -24.71 13.37
N ALA A 512 4.29 -25.57 13.42
CA ALA A 512 4.46 -26.70 12.49
C ALA A 512 4.47 -26.30 10.99
N ASN A 513 4.85 -25.07 10.68
CA ASN A 513 4.97 -24.53 9.33
C ASN A 513 6.41 -24.02 9.07
N PRO A 514 7.44 -24.88 9.15
CA PRO A 514 8.82 -24.41 9.09
C PRO A 514 9.15 -23.73 7.76
N GLY A 515 9.68 -22.50 7.84
CA GLY A 515 9.96 -21.66 6.67
C GLY A 515 8.72 -20.99 6.05
N GLY A 516 7.56 -21.10 6.70
CA GLY A 516 6.33 -20.44 6.29
C GLY A 516 6.32 -18.93 6.53
N ALA A 517 5.33 -18.25 5.94
CA ALA A 517 5.22 -16.79 6.05
C ALA A 517 4.77 -16.31 7.43
N GLY A 518 4.13 -17.19 8.20
CA GLY A 518 3.60 -16.95 9.53
C GLY A 518 3.04 -18.24 10.13
N PRO A 519 2.22 -18.16 11.19
CA PRO A 519 1.71 -16.95 11.82
C PRO A 519 2.79 -16.28 12.69
N GLY A 520 2.56 -15.05 13.14
CA GLY A 520 3.52 -14.29 13.92
C GLY A 520 2.93 -13.26 14.87
N VAL A 521 3.82 -12.61 15.63
CA VAL A 521 3.47 -11.59 16.63
C VAL A 521 4.05 -10.25 16.23
N ILE A 522 3.24 -9.21 16.33
CA ILE A 522 3.65 -7.82 16.07
C ILE A 522 4.29 -7.25 17.33
N HIS A 523 5.42 -6.55 17.17
CA HIS A 523 6.14 -5.91 18.25
C HIS A 523 6.48 -4.46 17.91
N GLY A 524 6.41 -3.59 18.92
CA GLY A 524 6.92 -2.22 18.87
C GLY A 524 8.44 -2.13 19.12
N PRO A 525 9.01 -0.91 19.08
CA PRO A 525 8.34 0.33 18.76
C PRO A 525 8.11 0.51 17.25
N ILE A 526 6.97 1.09 16.91
CA ILE A 526 6.53 1.49 15.58
C ILE A 526 6.56 3.01 15.55
N GLN A 527 7.19 3.55 14.52
CA GLN A 527 7.19 4.99 14.26
C GLN A 527 6.27 5.26 13.08
N ILE A 528 5.39 6.25 13.22
CA ILE A 528 4.60 6.82 12.14
C ILE A 528 5.04 8.28 11.98
N ILE A 529 5.55 8.61 10.80
CA ILE A 529 6.13 9.91 10.48
C ILE A 529 5.28 10.54 9.39
N TYR A 530 4.68 11.69 9.66
CA TYR A 530 3.96 12.48 8.66
C TYR A 530 4.91 13.46 7.96
N GLN A 531 4.67 13.70 6.67
CA GLN A 531 5.45 14.65 5.89
C GLN A 531 5.24 16.09 6.37
N ASP A 532 6.34 16.81 6.59
CA ASP A 532 6.37 18.28 6.69
C ASP A 532 6.93 18.86 5.39
N GLU A 533 6.06 19.55 4.65
CA GLU A 533 6.41 20.24 3.41
C GLU A 533 6.43 21.76 3.53
N SER A 534 6.34 22.30 4.76
CA SER A 534 6.24 23.75 5.01
C SER A 534 7.40 24.53 4.40
N LYS A 535 8.57 23.90 4.24
CA LYS A 535 9.77 24.48 3.61
C LYS A 535 9.69 24.55 2.08
N TYR A 536 8.74 23.85 1.46
CA TYR A 536 8.55 23.76 0.01
C TYR A 536 7.28 24.44 -0.47
N ILE A 537 6.22 24.52 0.35
CA ILE A 537 4.98 25.22 0.01
C ILE A 537 5.28 26.68 -0.37
N ALA A 538 6.12 27.35 0.43
CA ALA A 538 6.48 28.74 0.15
C ALA A 538 7.36 28.87 -1.12
N ALA A 539 8.02 27.80 -1.59
CA ALA A 539 8.74 27.75 -2.86
C ALA A 539 7.86 27.63 -4.09
N ALA A 540 6.68 27.02 -4.00
CA ALA A 540 5.76 26.96 -5.13
C ALA A 540 5.04 28.31 -5.42
N GLY A 541 5.21 29.31 -4.55
CA GLY A 541 4.46 30.57 -4.53
C GLY A 541 4.73 31.58 -5.66
N GLY A 542 4.36 31.26 -6.90
CA GLY A 542 4.27 32.28 -7.97
C GLY A 542 4.03 31.82 -9.41
N LEU A 543 3.90 30.52 -9.68
CA LEU A 543 3.67 30.03 -11.05
C LEU A 543 2.17 29.84 -11.33
N THR A 544 1.55 30.80 -12.01
CA THR A 544 0.17 30.66 -12.52
C THR A 544 0.07 29.82 -13.79
N ASN A 545 1.20 29.52 -14.45
CA ASN A 545 1.24 28.85 -15.76
C ASN A 545 2.11 27.58 -15.81
N TYR A 546 2.84 27.25 -14.75
CA TYR A 546 3.23 25.87 -14.53
C TYR A 546 2.20 25.33 -13.56
N SER A 547 1.31 24.48 -14.06
CA SER A 547 0.57 23.58 -13.20
C SER A 547 1.59 22.81 -12.37
N CYS A 548 1.84 23.28 -11.14
CA CYS A 548 2.09 22.41 -10.00
C CYS A 548 0.85 21.52 -9.82
N GLY A 549 0.55 20.69 -10.83
CA GLY A 549 -0.50 19.69 -10.83
C GLY A 549 -0.05 18.43 -10.09
N GLY A 550 1.11 18.48 -9.42
CA GLY A 550 1.62 17.45 -8.52
C GLY A 550 1.68 17.98 -7.09
N ALA A 551 0.59 17.79 -6.37
CA ALA A 551 0.46 17.57 -4.92
C ALA A 551 1.53 18.19 -3.99
N LEU A 552 1.31 19.43 -3.56
CA LEU A 552 1.64 19.80 -2.18
C LEU A 552 0.59 19.12 -1.27
N ILE A 553 1.06 18.29 -0.35
CA ILE A 553 0.29 17.54 0.63
C ILE A 553 0.00 18.45 1.82
N ASN A 554 -1.16 19.09 1.80
CA ASN A 554 -1.64 19.80 2.97
C ASN A 554 -2.32 18.81 3.92
N TRP A 555 -2.01 18.88 5.21
CA TRP A 555 -2.72 18.11 6.22
C TRP A 555 -3.96 18.86 6.68
N GLY A 556 -5.07 18.14 6.82
CA GLY A 556 -6.31 18.66 7.39
C GLY A 556 -6.92 17.71 8.40
N SER A 557 -7.83 18.23 9.21
CA SER A 557 -8.84 17.44 9.91
C SER A 557 -10.21 17.98 9.50
N PHE A 558 -11.04 17.13 8.93
CA PHE A 558 -12.35 17.54 8.41
C PHE A 558 -13.36 16.39 8.47
N SER A 559 -14.64 16.72 8.30
CA SER A 559 -15.72 15.75 8.23
C SER A 559 -16.68 16.08 7.07
N ASP A 560 -17.91 15.61 7.17
CA ASP A 560 -19.04 15.97 6.32
C ASP A 560 -19.56 17.41 6.56
N SER A 561 -19.01 18.15 7.51
CA SER A 561 -19.29 19.57 7.73
C SER A 561 -18.42 20.46 6.82
N ASP A 562 -18.81 21.73 6.72
CA ASP A 562 -18.04 22.77 6.02
C ASP A 562 -16.86 23.32 6.87
N GLU A 563 -16.57 22.70 8.03
CA GLU A 563 -15.47 23.10 8.90
C GLU A 563 -14.25 22.21 8.66
N GLU A 564 -13.15 22.81 8.22
CA GLU A 564 -11.84 22.17 8.18
C GLU A 564 -10.84 22.84 9.13
N ILE A 565 -10.00 22.03 9.76
CA ILE A 565 -8.80 22.51 10.43
C ILE A 565 -7.62 22.19 9.51
N ILE A 566 -6.95 23.24 9.03
CA ILE A 566 -5.73 23.11 8.23
C ILE A 566 -4.53 23.07 9.17
N HIS A 567 -3.69 22.05 9.04
CA HIS A 567 -2.47 21.91 9.82
C HIS A 567 -1.27 22.42 9.02
N THR A 568 -0.83 23.62 9.32
CA THR A 568 0.35 24.26 8.72
C THR A 568 1.51 24.24 9.70
N GLY A 569 2.67 23.74 9.28
CA GLY A 569 3.89 23.89 10.07
C GLY A 569 4.32 25.36 10.17
N ASN A 570 5.05 25.69 11.24
CA ASN A 570 5.63 27.02 11.42
C ASN A 570 6.80 27.24 10.44
N GLN A 571 6.55 27.88 9.29
CA GLN A 571 7.63 28.47 8.48
C GLN A 571 7.21 29.80 7.83
N THR A 572 8.10 30.78 7.96
CA THR A 572 8.04 32.11 7.39
C THR A 572 8.91 32.18 6.11
N ASN A 573 8.31 32.49 4.96
CA ASN A 573 8.96 33.01 3.74
C ASN A 573 10.12 32.22 3.07
N ILE A 574 10.16 30.88 3.09
CA ILE A 574 11.19 30.08 2.38
C ILE A 574 10.72 29.64 0.98
N THR A 575 11.36 30.14 -0.07
CA THR A 575 11.16 29.79 -1.49
C THR A 575 12.29 28.91 -2.05
N CYS A 576 12.26 28.49 -3.33
CA CYS A 576 13.37 27.74 -3.94
C CYS A 576 13.94 28.40 -5.20
N LEU A 577 15.14 27.99 -5.57
CA LEU A 577 15.93 28.46 -6.69
C LEU A 577 16.53 27.24 -7.36
N THR A 578 16.20 26.98 -8.63
CA THR A 578 16.83 25.92 -9.42
C THR A 578 17.99 26.50 -10.23
N LEU A 579 19.20 26.00 -10.03
CA LEU A 579 20.33 26.26 -10.92
C LEU A 579 20.45 25.11 -11.92
N SER A 580 20.19 25.37 -13.21
CA SER A 580 20.36 24.38 -14.28
C SER A 580 21.59 24.73 -15.12
N THR A 581 22.58 23.85 -15.16
CA THR A 581 23.75 24.06 -16.03
C THR A 581 23.67 23.14 -17.25
N LYS A 582 23.94 23.71 -18.42
CA LYS A 582 23.91 22.98 -19.68
C LYS A 582 25.34 22.81 -20.19
N VAL A 583 25.78 21.57 -20.37
CA VAL A 583 26.97 21.28 -21.18
C VAL A 583 26.59 21.52 -22.63
N ILE A 584 27.30 22.41 -23.32
CA ILE A 584 27.09 22.64 -24.75
C ILE A 584 27.70 21.45 -25.50
N SER A 585 26.93 20.38 -25.67
CA SER A 585 27.03 19.54 -26.86
C SER A 585 25.76 19.79 -27.69
N SER A 586 25.87 19.69 -29.01
CA SER A 586 24.88 20.12 -30.01
C SER A 586 23.45 19.55 -29.88
N ASN A 587 23.17 18.70 -28.88
CA ASN A 587 21.98 17.86 -28.81
C ASN A 587 21.03 18.19 -27.63
N GLY A 588 21.07 19.42 -27.11
CA GLY A 588 19.87 20.03 -26.50
C GLY A 588 19.54 19.72 -25.03
N THR A 589 19.95 18.59 -24.43
CA THR A 589 19.56 18.22 -23.06
C THR A 589 20.50 18.78 -21.97
N PRO A 590 20.00 19.46 -20.92
CA PRO A 590 20.81 19.87 -19.78
C PRO A 590 21.28 18.66 -18.96
N THR A 591 22.54 18.66 -18.54
CA THR A 591 23.17 17.51 -17.86
C THR A 591 23.25 17.66 -16.33
N LEU A 592 22.92 18.82 -15.76
CA LEU A 592 22.95 19.06 -14.32
C LEU A 592 21.91 20.10 -13.87
N GLU A 593 21.10 19.73 -12.89
CA GLU A 593 20.14 20.61 -12.19
C GLU A 593 20.40 20.52 -10.68
N TRP A 594 20.40 21.67 -9.99
CA TRP A 594 20.57 21.78 -8.54
C TRP A 594 19.51 22.70 -7.94
N LEU A 595 18.85 22.28 -6.85
CA LEU A 595 17.91 23.13 -6.11
C LEU A 595 18.55 23.75 -4.87
N VAL A 596 18.28 25.02 -4.65
CA VAL A 596 18.65 25.82 -3.47
C VAL A 596 17.40 26.36 -2.83
N LEU A 597 17.25 26.25 -1.52
CA LEU A 597 16.18 26.94 -0.79
C LEU A 597 16.65 28.37 -0.47
N GLY A 598 15.87 29.36 -0.87
CA GLY A 598 16.12 30.78 -0.67
C GLY A 598 14.94 31.48 0.01
N HIS A 599 15.06 32.77 0.32
CA HIS A 599 14.00 33.59 0.87
C HIS A 599 13.30 34.31 -0.27
N GLN A 600 11.99 34.52 -0.12
CA GLN A 600 11.25 35.32 -1.09
C GLN A 600 11.76 36.77 -1.10
N SER A 601 11.80 37.37 -2.28
CA SER A 601 12.26 38.74 -2.56
C SER A 601 13.72 39.01 -2.19
N ALA A 602 14.49 37.99 -1.82
CA ALA A 602 15.91 38.11 -1.56
C ALA A 602 16.73 38.03 -2.85
N SER A 603 17.84 38.77 -2.91
CA SER A 603 18.79 38.66 -4.01
C SER A 603 19.88 37.66 -3.66
N TYR A 604 20.30 36.89 -4.66
CA TYR A 604 21.31 35.85 -4.54
C TYR A 604 22.38 36.08 -5.58
N ARG A 605 23.63 36.09 -5.14
CA ARG A 605 24.79 36.03 -6.01
C ARG A 605 25.20 34.59 -6.21
N ILE A 606 25.41 34.22 -7.46
CA ILE A 606 25.89 32.90 -7.85
C ILE A 606 27.36 33.05 -8.21
N GLU A 607 28.18 32.24 -7.57
CA GLU A 607 29.63 32.27 -7.73
C GLU A 607 30.14 30.91 -8.15
N SER A 608 31.16 30.90 -8.99
CA SER A 608 31.89 29.71 -9.39
C SER A 608 33.35 29.76 -8.98
N SER A 609 33.92 28.60 -8.69
CA SER A 609 35.33 28.43 -8.37
C SER A 609 35.88 27.20 -9.09
N THR A 610 37.17 27.16 -9.39
CA THR A 610 37.85 25.94 -9.88
C THR A 610 38.63 25.23 -8.78
N ASN A 611 38.81 25.87 -7.62
CA ASN A 611 39.71 25.42 -6.55
C ASN A 611 39.14 25.58 -5.13
N LEU A 612 37.85 25.94 -4.99
CA LEU A 612 37.14 26.25 -3.73
C LEU A 612 37.65 27.48 -2.96
N VAL A 613 38.70 28.15 -3.43
CA VAL A 613 39.32 29.30 -2.77
C VAL A 613 38.96 30.59 -3.50
N ASP A 614 39.18 30.61 -4.81
CA ASP A 614 38.95 31.77 -5.65
C ASP A 614 37.55 31.68 -6.24
N TRP A 615 36.66 32.56 -5.80
CA TRP A 615 35.27 32.62 -6.23
C TRP A 615 35.06 33.81 -7.15
N THR A 616 34.45 33.54 -8.31
CA THR A 616 34.10 34.53 -9.31
C THR A 616 32.60 34.57 -9.47
N VAL A 617 32.02 35.77 -9.51
CA VAL A 617 30.59 35.96 -9.72
C VAL A 617 30.23 35.55 -11.13
N THR A 618 29.26 34.65 -11.28
CA THR A 618 28.79 34.16 -12.58
C THR A 618 27.38 34.59 -12.92
N GLY A 619 26.62 35.04 -11.92
CA GLY A 619 25.31 35.63 -12.10
C GLY A 619 24.75 36.14 -10.79
N SER A 620 23.65 36.88 -10.88
CA SER A 620 22.82 37.22 -9.73
C SER A 620 21.36 36.94 -10.08
N ILE A 621 20.56 36.67 -9.06
CA ILE A 621 19.15 36.37 -9.21
C ILE A 621 18.36 36.88 -8.02
N THR A 622 17.26 37.57 -8.28
CA THR A 622 16.33 37.98 -7.22
C THR A 622 15.17 37.03 -7.20
N ASN A 623 14.92 36.45 -6.03
CA ASN A 623 13.91 35.43 -5.83
C ASN A 623 12.51 36.03 -5.64
N THR A 624 11.96 36.69 -6.65
CA THR A 624 10.67 37.38 -6.53
C THR A 624 9.45 36.42 -6.50
N ASN A 625 9.53 35.24 -7.13
CA ASN A 625 8.37 34.41 -7.49
C ASN A 625 8.49 32.89 -7.20
N GLY A 626 9.46 32.42 -6.41
CA GLY A 626 9.42 31.07 -5.82
C GLY A 626 10.17 29.94 -6.52
N ILE A 627 10.34 29.95 -7.85
CA ILE A 627 11.22 29.04 -8.60
C ILE A 627 11.91 29.84 -9.71
N PHE A 628 13.22 29.71 -9.84
CA PHE A 628 14.00 30.32 -10.91
C PHE A 628 14.92 29.29 -11.56
N ILE A 629 15.24 29.50 -12.85
CA ILE A 629 16.23 28.70 -13.57
C ILE A 629 17.33 29.64 -14.06
N LEU A 630 18.52 29.59 -13.45
CA LEU A 630 19.70 30.18 -14.07
C LEU A 630 20.34 29.15 -14.99
N HIS A 631 20.45 29.48 -16.28
CA HIS A 631 21.22 28.71 -17.24
C HIS A 631 22.66 29.17 -17.29
N GLN A 632 23.59 28.31 -16.85
CA GLN A 632 25.01 28.56 -17.02
C GLN A 632 25.65 27.52 -17.95
N PRO A 633 26.24 27.94 -19.08
CA PRO A 633 26.96 27.03 -19.95
C PRO A 633 28.26 26.57 -19.28
N LEU A 634 28.54 25.27 -19.33
CA LEU A 634 29.83 24.71 -18.92
C LEU A 634 30.76 24.69 -20.14
N ASP A 635 31.52 25.77 -20.31
CA ASP A 635 32.44 26.02 -21.42
C ASP A 635 33.93 25.72 -21.09
N GLN A 636 34.22 25.44 -19.82
CA GLN A 636 35.56 25.39 -19.21
C GLN A 636 35.65 24.21 -18.21
N PRO A 637 36.84 23.81 -17.71
CA PRO A 637 37.00 22.63 -16.84
C PRO A 637 36.18 22.71 -15.54
N ALA A 638 36.14 21.59 -14.81
CA ALA A 638 35.53 21.40 -13.50
C ALA A 638 35.36 22.68 -12.65
N LYS A 639 34.10 23.08 -12.38
CA LYS A 639 33.76 24.24 -11.53
C LYS A 639 32.89 23.81 -10.36
N TYR A 640 33.13 24.43 -9.22
CA TYR A 640 32.26 24.43 -8.05
C TYR A 640 31.32 25.62 -8.14
N PHE A 641 30.08 25.46 -7.67
CA PHE A 641 29.10 26.54 -7.58
C PHE A 641 28.64 26.74 -6.13
N ARG A 642 28.39 28.01 -5.78
CA ARG A 642 27.70 28.39 -4.54
C ARG A 642 26.76 29.56 -4.78
N THR A 643 25.73 29.62 -3.95
CA THR A 643 24.79 30.74 -3.84
C THR A 643 25.07 31.50 -2.55
N ILE A 644 25.19 32.81 -2.64
CA ILE A 644 25.37 33.73 -1.52
C ILE A 644 24.12 34.61 -1.45
N LEU A 645 23.48 34.66 -0.29
CA LEU A 645 22.41 35.63 -0.03
C LEU A 645 23.02 37.04 -0.01
N GLU A 646 22.48 37.94 -0.82
CA GLU A 646 22.76 39.37 -0.78
C GLU A 646 21.73 40.02 0.14
N GLU A 647 22.20 40.57 1.27
CA GLU A 647 21.38 41.29 2.25
C GLU A 647 20.83 42.61 1.71
#